data_AF-A0A376CTY2-F1
#
_entry.id   AF-A0A376CTY2-F1
#
_cell.length_a   1.000
_cell.length_b   1.000
_cell.length_c   1.000
_cell.angle_alpha   90.00
_cell.angle_beta   90.00
_cell.angle_gamma   90.00
#
_symmetry.space_group_name_H-M   'P 1'
#
loop_
_entity.id
_entity.type
_entity.pdbx_description
1 polymer ?
#
loop_
_entity_poly.entity_id
_entity_poly.type
_entity_poly.pdbx_seq_one_letter_code
_entity_poly.pdbx_strand_id
1 'polypeptide(L)'
;MTNVIIFGHGATADDIRSRLSDLRAVGLLQDFVWIDYAHPTNGAVVRSFTEDGTVRLSTLDDALRGFSGDVLLATIDPMDAEQPQDANKLTEWVSAVDQRLIQASNLRVRLLLSALPMDNVEVMPLQGWSNLVLSPEEGGTPASSRIRPIKRTKDGFELAQFAAPAVASIFGLWRGMPEPAVLDPDTHRVIETGDRQRFRLVRAFHRTIDASDIEDKVKKAVFDPTQRLPQPQVNNISRAVHYANPEQLTDQCAKMFIDQQISPLVSAPTAYEELQSHKVSGWAALKDNLRLYWSTVVGKPQDWVEGQRGAMNKNAATFLQKMLYGENSSVEVVLAGHSGKGSGATSVDELRQASEHTMRVAKEQHFSLGQEPQLSHTWEAYHDYALGLVDGSWRESIETQGLRNNQGNMYIVQYGGQSVQDVSASFHGFHPLMTSTLGYTHESQATVAPFDPVGAERFAADIEYTSQQTRNEAVSRKKHEFASWRAKNSTTFAWKVGQGLWDKLGHAQQKYREAHAMARELQELANSFQSRDFNAENKALTGKLRTMWVVLFVFLALLTYMVAGRYNQDLPLGEYLQWFDWPWYVVGIIVAILLFLLCSWAVFTKAQRDIFDYVQRRKLLARNQEIAAQNLATSSAEIARISNAYNQFLSWSALLGRAIYAPFGRKETSSDHLRTPQSGLPENARIAQAVLNRDDAVRMTDEIRSHIFQTEWAHRSLKSMLDDMNNTFERNRTGHTAVALNEMWGMAGLGSSTALDNLSRNLDHPYMKDRDLKQQEWQKVITDPRMSRSLQQYLGHVTFREEGGARSQSTSEFLAGMNQEKGALQAFSPNALTSAGGAEGYTEIDGSRTRIVEVDSQTALTSQLSRSVTVVQYGKITDFKYLIPDSVPGAHTFDNTADLSLDELDDTSHMGFGVPTQTDAPSDSRGTQESTPWQPGSNANPVFGQPGTPDLSDLDETF
;
A
#
# COMPACT_ATOMS: atom_id res chain seq x y z
N MET A 1 13.30 8.42 -31.67
CA MET A 1 14.74 8.67 -31.45
C MET A 1 15.44 8.37 -32.76
N THR A 2 16.35 9.24 -33.20
CA THR A 2 17.15 9.01 -34.42
C THR A 2 18.36 8.15 -34.07
N ASN A 3 18.61 7.07 -34.80
CA ASN A 3 19.76 6.20 -34.52
C ASN A 3 21.03 6.86 -35.07
N VAL A 4 22.14 6.83 -34.32
CA VAL A 4 23.41 7.47 -34.73
C VAL A 4 24.51 6.42 -34.88
N ILE A 5 25.16 6.43 -36.05
CA ILE A 5 26.36 5.63 -36.32
C ILE A 5 27.53 6.60 -36.51
N ILE A 6 28.60 6.41 -35.73
CA ILE A 6 29.80 7.24 -35.77
C ILE A 6 30.95 6.47 -36.41
N PHE A 7 31.49 7.01 -37.50
CA PHE A 7 32.70 6.54 -38.16
C PHE A 7 33.91 7.36 -37.72
N GLY A 8 34.93 6.71 -37.16
CA GLY A 8 36.16 7.39 -36.76
C GLY A 8 37.35 6.45 -36.69
N HIS A 9 38.51 6.95 -37.11
CA HIS A 9 39.78 6.22 -37.20
C HIS A 9 40.93 7.12 -36.72
N GLY A 10 42.02 6.50 -36.25
CA GLY A 10 43.20 7.19 -35.74
C GLY A 10 43.12 7.52 -34.24
N ALA A 11 44.28 7.84 -33.65
CA ALA A 11 44.43 7.93 -32.19
C ALA A 11 43.45 8.92 -31.53
N THR A 12 43.34 10.14 -32.06
CA THR A 12 42.42 11.17 -31.54
C THR A 12 40.96 10.75 -31.61
N ALA A 13 40.55 10.01 -32.65
CA ALA A 13 39.18 9.51 -32.77
C ALA A 13 38.91 8.37 -31.78
N ASP A 14 39.89 7.49 -31.52
CA ASP A 14 39.81 6.46 -30.50
C ASP A 14 39.75 7.02 -29.07
N ASP A 15 40.46 8.12 -28.78
CA ASP A 15 40.37 8.83 -27.50
C ASP A 15 38.99 9.47 -27.30
N ILE A 16 38.42 10.07 -28.35
CA ILE A 16 37.03 10.58 -28.33
C ILE A 16 36.05 9.43 -28.06
N ARG A 17 36.19 8.30 -28.76
CA ARG A 17 35.39 7.09 -28.52
C ARG A 17 35.52 6.60 -27.08
N SER A 18 36.72 6.60 -26.51
CA SER A 18 36.94 6.19 -25.11
C SER A 18 36.19 7.10 -24.14
N ARG A 19 36.27 8.43 -24.33
CA ARG A 19 35.55 9.40 -23.49
C ARG A 19 34.03 9.30 -23.63
N LEU A 20 33.52 9.06 -24.84
CA LEU A 20 32.08 8.80 -25.05
C LEU A 20 31.66 7.47 -24.37
N SER A 21 32.50 6.44 -24.40
CA SER A 21 32.28 5.19 -23.66
C SER A 21 32.21 5.45 -22.15
N ASP A 22 33.12 6.25 -21.60
CA ASP A 22 33.12 6.61 -20.18
C ASP A 22 31.84 7.37 -19.81
N LEU A 23 31.43 8.35 -20.61
CA LEU A 23 30.18 9.10 -20.40
C LEU A 23 28.93 8.18 -20.49
N ARG A 24 28.94 7.17 -21.38
CA ARG A 24 27.85 6.16 -21.46
C ARG A 24 27.82 5.24 -20.25
N ALA A 25 28.97 4.75 -19.79
CA ALA A 25 29.10 3.90 -18.60
C ALA A 25 28.76 4.64 -17.30
N VAL A 26 28.90 5.97 -17.30
CA VAL A 26 28.49 6.89 -16.23
C VAL A 26 26.99 7.23 -16.28
N GLY A 27 26.29 6.83 -17.35
CA GLY A 27 24.84 6.96 -17.54
C GLY A 27 24.39 8.24 -18.25
N LEU A 28 25.31 9.06 -18.75
CA LEU A 28 25.02 10.40 -19.28
C LEU A 28 24.63 10.41 -20.76
N LEU A 29 25.00 9.36 -21.50
CA LEU A 29 24.67 9.21 -22.92
C LEU A 29 23.63 8.10 -23.15
N GLN A 30 22.93 8.21 -24.27
CA GLN A 30 22.13 7.14 -24.87
C GLN A 30 23.06 6.10 -25.54
N ASP A 31 22.51 4.93 -25.88
CA ASP A 31 23.24 3.91 -26.62
C ASP A 31 23.68 4.43 -27.99
N PHE A 32 24.93 4.17 -28.36
CA PHE A 32 25.50 4.60 -29.64
C PHE A 32 26.38 3.52 -30.26
N VAL A 33 26.55 3.62 -31.58
CA VAL A 33 27.36 2.68 -32.38
C VAL A 33 28.59 3.39 -32.93
N TRP A 34 29.76 2.79 -32.74
CA TRP A 34 31.02 3.23 -33.33
C TRP A 34 31.57 2.20 -34.31
N ILE A 35 32.04 2.68 -35.46
CA ILE A 35 32.70 1.89 -36.50
C ILE A 35 34.07 2.52 -36.80
N ASP A 36 35.12 1.73 -36.61
CA ASP A 36 36.44 2.08 -37.15
C ASP A 36 36.48 1.62 -38.62
N TYR A 37 36.36 2.59 -39.52
CA TYR A 37 36.22 2.34 -40.95
C TYR A 37 37.49 1.80 -41.62
N ALA A 38 38.64 1.77 -40.93
CA ALA A 38 39.85 1.14 -41.46
C ALA A 38 39.78 -0.39 -41.49
N HIS A 39 38.88 -1.00 -40.69
CA HIS A 39 38.62 -2.43 -40.66
C HIS A 39 37.65 -2.86 -41.77
N PRO A 40 37.68 -4.12 -42.24
CA PRO A 40 36.80 -4.60 -43.31
C PRO A 40 35.34 -4.76 -42.86
N THR A 41 34.42 -4.50 -43.80
CA THR A 41 32.94 -4.50 -43.60
C THR A 41 32.34 -5.86 -43.20
N ASN A 42 33.08 -6.96 -43.36
CA ASN A 42 32.64 -8.32 -43.07
C ASN A 42 33.01 -8.84 -41.66
N GLY A 43 33.74 -8.05 -40.86
CA GLY A 43 34.19 -8.44 -39.52
C GLY A 43 33.20 -8.09 -38.41
N ALA A 44 33.38 -8.72 -37.24
CA ALA A 44 32.69 -8.36 -36.00
C ALA A 44 33.35 -7.13 -35.33
N VAL A 45 33.40 -6.00 -36.05
CA VAL A 45 34.16 -4.79 -35.68
C VAL A 45 33.27 -3.61 -35.27
N VAL A 46 31.95 -3.77 -35.36
CA VAL A 46 30.97 -2.76 -34.94
C VAL A 46 30.85 -2.79 -33.41
N ARG A 47 31.15 -1.65 -32.78
CA ARG A 47 31.14 -1.49 -31.32
C ARG A 47 29.85 -0.80 -30.91
N SER A 48 28.95 -1.53 -30.25
CA SER A 48 27.77 -0.96 -29.59
C SER A 48 28.07 -0.74 -28.10
N PHE A 49 27.81 0.46 -27.62
CA PHE A 49 27.98 0.84 -26.21
C PHE A 49 26.61 0.89 -25.53
N THR A 50 26.36 -0.07 -24.65
CA THR A 50 25.09 -0.23 -23.92
C THR A 50 25.25 0.09 -22.43
N GLU A 51 24.16 -0.01 -21.68
CA GLU A 51 24.08 0.36 -20.26
C GLU A 51 25.03 -0.39 -19.32
N ASP A 52 25.34 -1.64 -19.64
CA ASP A 52 26.28 -2.48 -18.87
C ASP A 52 27.73 -1.95 -18.86
N GLY A 53 28.02 -0.88 -19.62
CA GLY A 53 29.36 -0.29 -19.75
C GLY A 53 30.37 -1.18 -20.49
N THR A 54 29.92 -2.35 -20.97
CA THR A 54 30.77 -3.31 -21.71
C THR A 54 30.62 -3.10 -23.21
N VAL A 55 31.75 -3.02 -23.91
CA VAL A 55 31.75 -2.83 -25.37
C VAL A 55 31.36 -4.15 -26.04
N ARG A 56 30.16 -4.22 -26.61
CA ARG A 56 29.75 -5.38 -27.40
C ARG A 56 30.24 -5.21 -28.84
N LEU A 57 31.14 -6.11 -29.23
CA LEU A 57 31.56 -6.29 -30.62
C LEU A 57 30.52 -7.13 -31.36
N SER A 58 30.16 -6.70 -32.57
CA SER A 58 29.09 -7.31 -33.36
C SER A 58 29.37 -7.17 -34.87
N THR A 59 28.70 -7.97 -35.68
CA THR A 59 28.64 -7.76 -37.13
C THR A 59 27.73 -6.58 -37.45
N LEU A 60 27.89 -5.97 -38.63
CA LEU A 60 26.99 -4.90 -39.07
C LEU A 60 25.52 -5.37 -39.12
N ASP A 61 25.29 -6.61 -39.54
CA ASP A 61 23.96 -7.22 -39.60
C ASP A 61 23.32 -7.41 -38.22
N ASP A 62 24.10 -7.78 -37.20
CA ASP A 62 23.57 -7.92 -35.83
C ASP A 62 23.31 -6.56 -35.16
N ALA A 63 24.16 -5.56 -35.42
CA ALA A 63 24.02 -4.20 -34.86
C ALA A 63 22.78 -3.48 -35.40
N LEU A 64 22.50 -3.59 -36.71
CA LEU A 64 21.38 -2.89 -37.35
C LEU A 64 20.00 -3.52 -37.07
N ARG A 65 19.92 -4.75 -36.52
CA ARG A 65 18.62 -5.40 -36.19
C ARG A 65 17.75 -4.61 -35.20
N GLY A 66 18.37 -3.80 -34.34
CA GLY A 66 17.65 -2.97 -33.37
C GLY A 66 17.18 -1.63 -33.92
N PHE A 67 17.61 -1.23 -35.11
CA PHE A 67 17.37 0.12 -35.63
C PHE A 67 16.01 0.20 -36.33
N SER A 68 15.26 1.24 -36.00
CA SER A 68 14.00 1.59 -36.68
C SER A 68 13.94 3.09 -36.95
N GLY A 69 13.42 3.47 -38.12
CA GLY A 69 13.41 4.86 -38.60
C GLY A 69 14.73 5.32 -39.25
N ASP A 70 14.87 6.64 -39.39
CA ASP A 70 16.05 7.26 -40.01
C ASP A 70 17.33 7.07 -39.18
N VAL A 71 18.46 7.07 -39.89
CA VAL A 71 19.79 6.87 -39.32
C VAL A 71 20.70 8.02 -39.72
N LEU A 72 21.36 8.61 -38.72
CA LEU A 72 22.34 9.66 -38.90
C LEU A 72 23.74 9.05 -38.94
N LEU A 73 24.40 9.18 -40.09
CA LEU A 73 25.76 8.76 -40.34
C LEU A 73 26.69 9.95 -40.07
N ALA A 74 27.40 9.90 -38.95
CA ALA A 74 28.40 10.89 -38.56
C ALA A 74 29.81 10.36 -38.86
N THR A 75 30.70 11.15 -39.43
CA THR A 75 32.13 10.85 -39.45
C THR A 75 32.93 11.90 -38.70
N ILE A 76 33.83 11.44 -37.84
CA ILE A 76 34.79 12.27 -37.11
C ILE A 76 36.09 12.29 -37.90
N ASP A 77 36.53 13.49 -38.26
CA ASP A 77 37.78 13.72 -38.98
C ASP A 77 38.71 14.59 -38.10
N PRO A 78 39.75 14.01 -37.48
CA PRO A 78 40.69 14.74 -36.64
C PRO A 78 41.55 15.79 -37.36
N MET A 79 41.47 15.90 -38.70
CA MET A 79 42.38 16.71 -39.52
C MET A 79 43.86 16.39 -39.26
N ASP A 80 44.19 15.11 -39.09
CA ASP A 80 45.56 14.63 -38.88
C ASP A 80 46.30 14.48 -40.22
N ALA A 81 47.46 15.14 -40.34
CA ALA A 81 48.31 15.05 -41.52
C ALA A 81 49.04 13.69 -41.64
N GLU A 82 49.30 13.01 -40.53
CA GLU A 82 49.94 11.69 -40.51
C GLU A 82 48.94 10.57 -40.81
N GLN A 83 47.66 10.79 -40.50
CA GLN A 83 46.55 9.82 -40.68
C GLN A 83 45.33 10.47 -41.36
N PRO A 84 45.45 10.89 -42.63
CA PRO A 84 44.35 11.54 -43.36
C PRO A 84 43.18 10.59 -43.60
N GLN A 85 41.97 11.15 -43.67
CA GLN A 85 40.72 10.38 -43.81
C GLN A 85 40.66 9.57 -45.13
N ASP A 86 40.60 8.24 -45.03
CA ASP A 86 40.43 7.35 -46.18
C ASP A 86 38.97 7.35 -46.67
N ALA A 87 38.68 8.25 -47.61
CA ALA A 87 37.36 8.41 -48.22
C ALA A 87 36.85 7.15 -48.95
N ASN A 88 37.75 6.28 -49.44
CA ASN A 88 37.33 5.06 -50.16
C ASN A 88 36.77 4.04 -49.17
N LYS A 89 37.49 3.77 -48.07
CA LYS A 89 37.02 2.87 -47.01
C LYS A 89 35.78 3.40 -46.30
N LEU A 90 35.72 4.71 -46.05
CA LEU A 90 34.51 5.34 -45.52
C LEU A 90 33.31 5.13 -46.46
N THR A 91 33.50 5.28 -47.77
CA THR A 91 32.45 5.06 -48.77
C THR A 91 32.02 3.59 -48.86
N GLU A 92 32.95 2.63 -48.68
CA GLU A 92 32.62 1.20 -48.58
C GLU A 92 31.69 0.93 -47.39
N TRP A 93 32.03 1.44 -46.20
CA TRP A 93 31.22 1.31 -45.00
C TRP A 93 29.85 1.98 -45.10
N VAL A 94 29.77 3.20 -45.65
CA VAL A 94 28.50 3.89 -45.90
C VAL A 94 27.64 3.07 -46.87
N SER A 95 28.22 2.57 -47.96
CA SER A 95 27.51 1.72 -48.92
C SER A 95 27.00 0.42 -48.29
N ALA A 96 27.78 -0.18 -47.38
CA ALA A 96 27.39 -1.39 -46.65
C ALA A 96 26.22 -1.13 -45.67
N VAL A 97 26.10 0.08 -45.12
CA VAL A 97 24.97 0.52 -44.29
C VAL A 97 23.75 0.86 -45.15
N ASP A 98 23.91 1.62 -46.23
CA ASP A 98 22.85 1.97 -47.19
C ASP A 98 22.16 0.72 -47.76
N GLN A 99 22.93 -0.30 -48.12
CA GLN A 99 22.41 -1.57 -48.66
C GLN A 99 21.52 -2.35 -47.69
N ARG A 100 21.67 -2.13 -46.38
CA ARG A 100 20.96 -2.85 -45.31
C ARG A 100 19.72 -2.10 -44.84
N LEU A 101 19.75 -0.76 -44.89
CA LEU A 101 18.68 0.12 -44.42
C LEU A 101 17.77 0.58 -45.57
N ILE A 102 17.00 -0.35 -46.14
CA ILE A 102 16.19 -0.16 -47.36
C ILE A 102 15.10 0.93 -47.24
N GLN A 103 14.79 1.39 -46.02
CA GLN A 103 13.71 2.37 -45.74
C GLN A 103 14.15 3.67 -45.05
N ALA A 104 15.44 3.84 -44.74
CA ALA A 104 15.93 5.02 -44.01
C ALA A 104 16.49 6.09 -44.96
N SER A 105 16.20 7.36 -44.69
CA SER A 105 16.93 8.47 -45.31
C SER A 105 18.24 8.68 -44.55
N ASN A 106 19.32 8.04 -45.02
CA ASN A 106 20.62 8.08 -44.36
C ASN A 106 21.26 9.48 -44.50
N LEU A 107 21.04 10.31 -43.47
CA LEU A 107 21.58 11.66 -43.33
C LEU A 107 23.08 11.59 -42.99
N ARG A 108 23.89 12.49 -43.56
CA ARG A 108 25.37 12.38 -43.54
C ARG A 108 26.05 13.67 -43.09
N VAL A 109 26.83 13.60 -42.01
CA VAL A 109 27.54 14.75 -41.42
C VAL A 109 29.00 14.42 -41.19
N ARG A 110 29.90 15.24 -41.73
CA ARG A 110 31.34 15.22 -41.42
C ARG A 110 31.63 16.28 -40.37
N LEU A 111 32.16 15.88 -39.22
CA LEU A 111 32.68 16.80 -38.22
C LEU A 111 34.22 16.79 -38.28
N LEU A 112 34.76 17.87 -38.81
CA LEU A 112 36.18 18.20 -38.82
C LEU A 112 36.55 18.79 -37.46
N LEU A 113 37.61 18.27 -36.84
CA LEU A 113 38.14 18.74 -35.56
C LEU A 113 39.37 19.59 -35.81
N SER A 114 39.32 20.85 -35.39
CA SER A 114 40.44 21.78 -35.52
C SER A 114 41.13 22.03 -34.18
N ALA A 115 42.41 22.38 -34.22
CA ALA A 115 43.21 22.78 -33.06
C ALA A 115 44.25 23.82 -33.49
N LEU A 116 44.68 24.69 -32.57
CA LEU A 116 45.57 25.81 -32.87
C LEU A 116 47.03 25.51 -32.53
N PRO A 117 48.00 25.96 -33.37
CA PRO A 117 47.82 26.64 -34.66
C PRO A 117 47.23 25.71 -35.74
N MET A 118 46.62 26.24 -36.79
CA MET A 118 46.08 25.39 -37.89
C MET A 118 47.22 24.79 -38.72
N ASP A 119 47.19 23.48 -38.98
CA ASP A 119 48.13 22.81 -39.89
C ASP A 119 47.63 22.90 -41.34
N ASN A 120 48.58 22.82 -42.29
CA ASN A 120 48.28 22.75 -43.72
C ASN A 120 47.91 21.31 -44.13
N VAL A 121 46.63 20.95 -43.97
CA VAL A 121 46.09 19.60 -44.24
C VAL A 121 45.09 19.65 -45.39
N GLU A 122 45.28 18.81 -46.40
CA GLU A 122 44.36 18.74 -47.55
C GLU A 122 43.03 18.08 -47.16
N VAL A 123 41.97 18.88 -47.03
CA VAL A 123 40.62 18.39 -46.70
C VAL A 123 39.94 17.86 -47.98
N MET A 124 40.04 16.56 -48.22
CA MET A 124 39.41 15.90 -49.38
C MET A 124 37.88 16.12 -49.40
N PRO A 125 37.26 16.62 -50.50
CA PRO A 125 35.81 16.84 -50.56
C PRO A 125 35.01 15.53 -50.62
N LEU A 126 34.08 15.32 -49.67
CA LEU A 126 33.18 14.17 -49.65
C LEU A 126 31.82 14.51 -50.28
N GLN A 127 31.34 13.66 -51.19
CA GLN A 127 30.06 13.88 -51.88
C GLN A 127 28.86 13.47 -51.02
N GLY A 128 27.86 14.35 -50.92
CA GLY A 128 26.62 14.08 -50.17
C GLY A 128 26.77 14.15 -48.65
N TRP A 129 27.87 14.72 -48.14
CA TRP A 129 28.10 14.98 -46.71
C TRP A 129 27.97 16.47 -46.42
N SER A 130 27.31 16.83 -45.31
CA SER A 130 27.34 18.18 -44.78
C SER A 130 28.56 18.36 -43.88
N ASN A 131 29.39 19.38 -44.15
CA ASN A 131 30.64 19.60 -43.42
C ASN A 131 30.46 20.60 -42.28
N LEU A 132 30.80 20.19 -41.07
CA LEU A 132 30.91 21.04 -39.90
C LEU A 132 32.36 21.06 -39.43
N VAL A 133 32.86 22.22 -38.99
CA VAL A 133 34.16 22.35 -38.34
C VAL A 133 33.93 22.73 -36.89
N LEU A 134 34.36 21.88 -35.95
CA LEU A 134 34.38 22.24 -34.54
C LEU A 134 35.40 23.37 -34.34
N SER A 135 34.91 24.54 -33.91
CA SER A 135 35.76 25.70 -33.59
C SER A 135 36.79 25.33 -32.52
N PRO A 136 38.07 25.71 -32.66
CA PRO A 136 39.14 25.30 -31.74
C PRO A 136 39.16 26.20 -30.49
N GLU A 137 37.99 26.39 -29.88
CA GLU A 137 37.74 27.34 -28.80
C GLU A 137 36.87 26.73 -27.71
N GLU A 138 37.32 26.82 -26.46
CA GLU A 138 36.59 26.39 -25.27
C GLU A 138 36.08 27.62 -24.52
N GLY A 139 34.78 27.64 -24.20
CA GLY A 139 34.17 28.64 -23.34
C GLY A 139 33.08 27.98 -22.50
N GLY A 140 32.79 28.57 -21.33
CA GLY A 140 31.79 28.04 -20.42
C GLY A 140 30.38 27.98 -21.03
N THR A 141 29.90 29.10 -21.56
CA THR A 141 28.52 29.31 -22.02
C THR A 141 28.51 30.12 -23.32
N PRO A 142 27.38 30.13 -24.07
CA PRO A 142 27.18 30.99 -25.25
C PRO A 142 27.52 32.48 -25.06
N ALA A 143 27.42 32.98 -23.82
CA ALA A 143 27.67 34.38 -23.44
C ALA A 143 28.99 34.57 -22.64
N SER A 144 29.86 33.56 -22.61
CA SER A 144 31.13 33.63 -21.86
C SER A 144 32.16 34.51 -22.57
N SER A 145 32.50 35.65 -21.96
CA SER A 145 33.56 36.55 -22.43
C SER A 145 34.97 35.95 -22.34
N ARG A 146 35.16 34.92 -21.50
CA ARG A 146 36.39 34.14 -21.42
C ARG A 146 36.31 32.96 -22.39
N ILE A 147 37.16 32.99 -23.42
CA ILE A 147 37.35 31.91 -24.39
C ILE A 147 38.82 31.49 -24.36
N ARG A 148 39.06 30.18 -24.25
CA ARG A 148 40.39 29.54 -24.28
C ARG A 148 40.61 28.90 -25.65
N PRO A 149 41.77 29.11 -26.31
CA PRO A 149 42.11 28.36 -27.52
C PRO A 149 42.48 26.91 -27.18
N ILE A 150 41.95 25.95 -27.96
CA ILE A 150 42.36 24.55 -27.93
C ILE A 150 43.70 24.42 -28.65
N LYS A 151 44.73 23.96 -27.95
CA LYS A 151 46.08 23.80 -28.51
C LYS A 151 46.24 22.43 -29.15
N ARG A 152 47.01 22.33 -30.25
CA ARG A 152 47.45 21.02 -30.77
C ARG A 152 48.48 20.41 -29.81
N THR A 153 48.19 19.21 -29.33
CA THR A 153 49.11 18.37 -28.55
C THR A 153 49.53 17.16 -29.39
N LYS A 154 50.72 16.58 -29.12
CA LYS A 154 51.25 15.43 -29.88
C LYS A 154 50.44 14.14 -29.71
N ASP A 155 49.64 14.06 -28.65
CA ASP A 155 48.77 12.95 -28.30
C ASP A 155 47.31 13.19 -28.69
N GLY A 156 46.93 14.40 -29.13
CA GLY A 156 45.54 14.77 -29.39
C GLY A 156 44.63 14.85 -28.15
N PHE A 157 45.16 14.65 -26.94
CA PHE A 157 44.37 14.44 -25.71
C PHE A 157 43.49 15.64 -25.34
N GLU A 158 44.01 16.87 -25.47
CA GLU A 158 43.28 18.12 -25.19
C GLU A 158 42.12 18.31 -26.17
N LEU A 159 42.36 18.05 -27.46
CA LEU A 159 41.35 18.09 -28.51
C LEU A 159 40.26 17.03 -28.28
N ALA A 160 40.65 15.79 -27.95
CA ALA A 160 39.70 14.71 -27.65
C ALA A 160 38.85 14.99 -26.40
N GLN A 161 39.42 15.62 -25.37
CA GLN A 161 38.71 16.03 -24.16
C GLN A 161 37.60 17.02 -24.47
N PHE A 162 37.91 18.06 -25.24
CA PHE A 162 36.97 19.11 -25.65
C PHE A 162 35.93 18.60 -26.68
N ALA A 163 36.37 17.78 -27.62
CA ALA A 163 35.53 17.30 -28.72
C ALA A 163 34.47 16.29 -28.26
N ALA A 164 34.74 15.39 -27.31
CA ALA A 164 33.78 14.35 -26.94
C ALA A 164 32.41 14.90 -26.46
N PRO A 165 32.33 15.89 -25.53
CA PRO A 165 31.04 16.49 -25.18
C PRO A 165 30.42 17.33 -26.30
N ALA A 166 31.22 17.89 -27.22
CA ALA A 166 30.70 18.59 -28.40
C ALA A 166 30.06 17.61 -29.41
N VAL A 167 30.70 16.47 -29.67
CA VAL A 167 30.17 15.34 -30.46
C VAL A 167 28.85 14.85 -29.86
N ALA A 168 28.80 14.62 -28.54
CA ALA A 168 27.56 14.23 -27.86
C ALA A 168 26.43 15.26 -28.02
N SER A 169 26.77 16.55 -27.99
CA SER A 169 25.81 17.65 -28.14
C SER A 169 25.29 17.82 -29.58
N ILE A 170 26.18 17.78 -30.58
CA ILE A 170 25.85 17.97 -32.00
C ILE A 170 25.01 16.79 -32.52
N PHE A 171 25.38 15.57 -32.15
CA PHE A 171 24.72 14.34 -32.63
C PHE A 171 23.61 13.82 -31.71
N GLY A 172 23.28 14.52 -30.62
CA GLY A 172 22.14 14.18 -29.77
C GLY A 172 22.32 12.95 -28.88
N LEU A 173 23.57 12.63 -28.50
CA LEU A 173 23.89 11.45 -27.70
C LEU A 173 23.53 11.60 -26.22
N TRP A 174 23.27 12.81 -25.71
CA TRP A 174 22.92 13.02 -24.29
C TRP A 174 21.61 12.31 -23.92
N ARG A 175 21.57 11.71 -22.71
CA ARG A 175 20.39 10.98 -22.20
C ARG A 175 19.14 11.85 -22.24
N GLY A 176 18.07 11.33 -22.86
CA GLY A 176 16.77 12.02 -22.95
C GLY A 176 16.66 13.08 -24.05
N MET A 177 17.75 13.39 -24.76
CA MET A 177 17.72 14.33 -25.89
C MET A 177 16.84 13.77 -27.03
N PRO A 178 15.80 14.50 -27.48
CA PRO A 178 14.78 13.96 -28.40
C PRO A 178 15.29 13.78 -29.83
N GLU A 179 16.12 14.71 -30.31
CA GLU A 179 16.67 14.76 -31.66
C GLU A 179 18.11 15.31 -31.66
N PRO A 180 18.96 14.92 -32.63
CA PRO A 180 20.28 15.53 -32.84
C PRO A 180 20.20 17.02 -33.16
N ALA A 181 21.04 17.84 -32.51
CA ALA A 181 21.06 19.29 -32.75
C ALA A 181 21.53 19.68 -34.17
N VAL A 182 22.16 18.76 -34.90
CA VAL A 182 22.50 18.93 -36.33
C VAL A 182 21.28 18.84 -37.27
N LEU A 183 20.12 18.41 -36.78
CA LEU A 183 18.87 18.43 -37.54
C LEU A 183 18.13 19.75 -37.33
N ASP A 184 17.58 20.27 -38.43
CA ASP A 184 16.61 21.35 -38.48
C ASP A 184 15.23 20.83 -38.01
N PRO A 185 14.54 21.52 -37.09
CA PRO A 185 13.36 20.97 -36.40
C PRO A 185 12.12 20.90 -37.28
N ASP A 186 12.01 21.80 -38.27
CA ASP A 186 10.82 21.92 -39.11
C ASP A 186 10.89 20.95 -40.30
N THR A 187 12.11 20.63 -40.75
CA THR A 187 12.35 19.78 -41.93
C THR A 187 12.92 18.40 -41.60
N HIS A 188 13.38 18.17 -40.36
CA HIS A 188 14.15 17.00 -39.90
C HIS A 188 15.36 16.65 -40.80
N ARG A 189 15.86 17.61 -41.56
CA ARG A 189 17.06 17.47 -42.40
C ARG A 189 18.29 18.03 -41.69
N VAL A 190 19.45 17.57 -42.13
CA VAL A 190 20.74 18.14 -41.70
C VAL A 190 20.82 19.62 -42.08
N ILE A 191 21.32 20.45 -41.16
CA ILE A 191 21.55 21.89 -41.38
C ILE A 191 22.44 22.11 -42.62
N GLU A 192 21.97 22.95 -43.54
CA GLU A 192 22.61 23.17 -44.84
C GLU A 192 24.00 23.83 -44.70
N THR A 193 25.03 23.14 -45.22
CA THR A 193 26.43 23.61 -45.24
C THR A 193 26.87 24.11 -46.62
N GLY A 194 25.96 24.20 -47.60
CA GLY A 194 26.27 24.54 -48.98
C GLY A 194 26.81 23.36 -49.80
N ASP A 195 27.75 23.62 -50.70
CA ASP A 195 28.38 22.60 -51.55
C ASP A 195 29.47 21.78 -50.83
N ARG A 196 30.03 20.77 -51.52
CA ARG A 196 31.03 19.84 -50.98
C ARG A 196 32.37 20.46 -50.55
N GLN A 197 32.65 21.71 -50.92
CA GLN A 197 33.85 22.47 -50.52
C GLN A 197 33.55 23.54 -49.46
N ARG A 198 32.29 23.60 -48.99
CA ARG A 198 31.87 24.50 -47.93
C ARG A 198 31.56 23.76 -46.63
N PHE A 199 31.68 24.50 -45.55
CA PHE A 199 31.40 24.07 -44.19
C PHE A 199 30.72 25.18 -43.39
N ARG A 200 30.29 24.86 -42.18
CA ARG A 200 29.98 25.84 -41.13
C ARG A 200 30.86 25.60 -39.91
N LEU A 201 31.33 26.67 -39.27
CA LEU A 201 31.84 26.57 -37.90
C LEU A 201 30.72 26.10 -36.97
N VAL A 202 31.05 25.25 -36.01
CA VAL A 202 30.14 24.81 -34.96
C VAL A 202 30.83 24.88 -33.61
N ARG A 203 30.07 25.27 -32.57
CA ARG A 203 30.44 25.06 -31.17
C ARG A 203 29.23 24.64 -30.38
N ALA A 204 29.45 23.85 -29.33
CA ALA A 204 28.39 23.26 -28.55
C ALA A 204 28.65 23.40 -27.06
N PHE A 205 27.60 23.75 -26.32
CA PHE A 205 27.58 23.90 -24.88
C PHE A 205 26.50 22.98 -24.29
N HIS A 206 26.80 22.34 -23.17
CA HIS A 206 25.88 21.46 -22.48
C HIS A 206 25.86 21.75 -20.97
N ARG A 207 24.66 21.72 -20.39
CA ARG A 207 24.42 21.79 -18.96
C ARG A 207 23.44 20.70 -18.57
N THR A 208 23.80 19.85 -17.62
CA THR A 208 22.86 18.92 -16.98
C THR A 208 22.80 19.21 -15.49
N ILE A 209 21.59 19.16 -14.94
CA ILE A 209 21.29 19.15 -13.52
C ILE A 209 20.72 17.77 -13.21
N ASP A 210 21.52 16.93 -12.56
CA ASP A 210 21.07 15.63 -12.06
C ASP A 210 20.28 15.82 -10.77
N ALA A 211 19.04 15.35 -10.76
CA ALA A 211 18.18 15.29 -9.59
C ALA A 211 17.85 13.84 -9.17
N SER A 212 18.41 12.81 -9.82
CA SER A 212 18.09 11.40 -9.59
C SER A 212 18.21 11.03 -8.11
N ASP A 213 19.34 11.38 -7.49
CA ASP A 213 19.62 11.16 -6.08
C ASP A 213 18.61 11.78 -5.09
N ILE A 214 17.94 12.86 -5.50
CA ILE A 214 16.87 13.51 -4.72
C ILE A 214 15.55 12.85 -5.03
N GLU A 215 15.27 12.64 -6.32
CA GLU A 215 14.09 11.97 -6.83
C GLU A 215 13.88 10.60 -6.17
N ASP A 216 14.92 9.82 -5.93
CA ASP A 216 14.79 8.50 -5.29
C ASP A 216 14.55 8.58 -3.79
N LYS A 217 15.20 9.53 -3.11
CA LYS A 217 14.96 9.80 -1.69
C LYS A 217 13.52 10.28 -1.49
N VAL A 218 13.02 11.14 -2.38
CA VAL A 218 11.66 11.66 -2.38
C VAL A 218 10.66 10.58 -2.78
N LYS A 219 10.87 9.81 -3.85
CA LYS A 219 10.03 8.64 -4.22
C LYS A 219 9.92 7.66 -3.06
N LYS A 220 11.05 7.29 -2.44
CA LYS A 220 11.07 6.37 -1.30
C LYS A 220 10.30 6.95 -0.10
N ALA A 221 10.44 8.24 0.20
CA ALA A 221 9.67 8.89 1.26
C ALA A 221 8.17 9.00 0.92
N VAL A 222 7.82 9.41 -0.29
CA VAL A 222 6.44 9.56 -0.78
C VAL A 222 5.69 8.22 -0.75
N PHE A 223 6.27 7.18 -1.34
CA PHE A 223 5.62 5.87 -1.53
C PHE A 223 5.84 4.87 -0.38
N ASP A 224 6.45 5.28 0.73
CA ASP A 224 6.55 4.49 1.97
C ASP A 224 5.49 4.93 3.00
N PRO A 225 4.30 4.28 3.03
CA PRO A 225 3.27 4.56 4.02
C PRO A 225 3.60 3.98 5.41
N THR A 226 4.69 3.22 5.55
CA THR A 226 5.07 2.57 6.81
C THR A 226 5.72 3.55 7.79
N GLN A 227 6.37 4.61 7.28
CA GLN A 227 7.00 5.65 8.10
C GLN A 227 6.01 6.68 8.66
N ARG A 228 5.02 7.09 7.86
CA ARG A 228 3.95 8.02 8.28
C ARG A 228 2.87 8.05 7.21
N LEU A 229 1.61 7.96 7.61
CA LEU A 229 0.49 8.10 6.68
C LEU A 229 0.42 9.52 6.05
N PRO A 230 -0.10 9.64 4.81
CA PRO A 230 -0.40 10.94 4.20
C PRO A 230 -1.60 11.61 4.90
N GLN A 231 -1.79 12.92 4.65
CA GLN A 231 -2.91 13.71 5.15
C GLN A 231 -3.81 14.19 4.00
N PRO A 232 -4.62 13.29 3.40
CA PRO A 232 -5.56 13.66 2.34
C PRO A 232 -6.55 14.74 2.78
N GLN A 233 -7.01 15.55 1.83
CA GLN A 233 -8.28 16.26 1.98
C GLN A 233 -9.42 15.25 2.01
N VAL A 234 -10.29 15.31 3.01
CA VAL A 234 -11.46 14.41 3.13
C VAL A 234 -12.68 15.04 2.45
N ASN A 235 -12.80 16.36 2.53
CA ASN A 235 -13.72 17.17 1.75
C ASN A 235 -13.16 18.62 1.65
N ASN A 236 -13.91 19.54 1.06
CA ASN A 236 -13.47 20.93 0.85
C ASN A 236 -13.16 21.72 2.14
N ILE A 237 -13.56 21.22 3.32
CA ILE A 237 -13.48 21.95 4.60
C ILE A 237 -12.60 21.20 5.62
N SER A 238 -12.52 19.86 5.55
CA SER A 238 -11.79 19.02 6.50
C SER A 238 -10.68 18.18 5.85
N ARG A 239 -9.53 18.10 6.53
CA ARG A 239 -8.39 17.23 6.19
C ARG A 239 -8.28 16.08 7.19
N ALA A 240 -7.65 14.99 6.79
CA ALA A 240 -7.16 13.98 7.71
C ALA A 240 -5.97 14.53 8.53
N VAL A 241 -5.98 14.33 9.84
CA VAL A 241 -4.91 14.75 10.78
C VAL A 241 -4.57 13.60 11.72
N HIS A 242 -3.29 13.40 12.02
CA HIS A 242 -2.91 12.31 12.92
C HIS A 242 -3.39 12.57 14.34
N TYR A 243 -3.96 11.54 14.95
CA TYR A 243 -4.27 11.57 16.38
C TYR A 243 -3.02 11.36 17.23
N ALA A 244 -2.94 12.07 18.36
CA ALA A 244 -1.78 12.03 19.24
C ALA A 244 -1.61 10.67 19.94
N ASN A 245 -2.73 10.04 20.35
CA ASN A 245 -2.75 8.73 20.98
C ASN A 245 -3.45 7.68 20.09
N PRO A 246 -2.77 7.09 19.10
CA PRO A 246 -3.39 6.19 18.13
C PRO A 246 -4.03 4.94 18.76
N GLU A 247 -3.56 4.49 19.93
CA GLU A 247 -4.13 3.35 20.65
C GLU A 247 -5.56 3.63 21.15
N GLN A 248 -5.81 4.85 21.65
CA GLN A 248 -7.14 5.28 22.08
C GLN A 248 -8.11 5.39 20.89
N LEU A 249 -7.63 5.83 19.73
CA LEU A 249 -8.43 5.87 18.50
C LEU A 249 -8.78 4.45 18.01
N THR A 250 -7.84 3.51 18.05
CA THR A 250 -8.11 2.11 17.67
C THR A 250 -9.03 1.42 18.68
N ASP A 251 -8.94 1.73 19.98
CA ASP A 251 -9.91 1.27 20.99
C ASP A 251 -11.32 1.75 20.73
N GLN A 252 -11.48 3.05 20.45
CA GLN A 252 -12.78 3.67 20.22
C GLN A 252 -13.46 3.06 18.99
N CYS A 253 -12.74 2.99 17.85
CA CYS A 253 -13.25 2.39 16.63
C CYS A 253 -13.53 0.89 16.77
N ALA A 254 -12.67 0.12 17.47
CA ALA A 254 -12.90 -1.29 17.72
C ALA A 254 -14.17 -1.52 18.56
N LYS A 255 -14.37 -0.75 19.63
CA LYS A 255 -15.58 -0.83 20.47
C LYS A 255 -16.84 -0.48 19.68
N MET A 256 -16.83 0.62 18.93
CA MET A 256 -17.96 1.01 18.07
C MET A 256 -18.32 -0.10 17.06
N PHE A 257 -17.33 -0.68 16.39
CA PHE A 257 -17.54 -1.80 15.47
C PHE A 257 -18.09 -3.05 16.18
N ILE A 258 -17.50 -3.44 17.31
CA ILE A 258 -17.92 -4.61 18.09
C ILE A 258 -19.36 -4.45 18.58
N ASP A 259 -19.71 -3.29 19.13
CA ASP A 259 -21.05 -3.05 19.69
C ASP A 259 -22.13 -2.96 18.61
N GLN A 260 -21.83 -2.36 17.45
CA GLN A 260 -22.78 -2.23 16.35
C GLN A 260 -22.93 -3.51 15.51
N GLN A 261 -21.84 -4.21 15.18
CA GLN A 261 -21.83 -5.28 14.18
C GLN A 261 -21.65 -6.68 14.76
N ILE A 262 -20.89 -6.84 15.86
CA ILE A 262 -20.51 -8.16 16.40
C ILE A 262 -21.38 -8.58 17.59
N SER A 263 -21.72 -7.65 18.49
CA SER A 263 -22.60 -7.90 19.64
C SER A 263 -23.98 -8.49 19.23
N PRO A 264 -24.63 -8.08 18.11
CA PRO A 264 -25.87 -8.71 17.63
C PRO A 264 -25.74 -10.18 17.19
N LEU A 265 -24.53 -10.71 17.00
CA LEU A 265 -24.33 -12.12 16.59
C LEU A 265 -24.64 -13.11 17.72
N VAL A 266 -24.70 -12.65 18.98
CA VAL A 266 -24.91 -13.43 20.19
C VAL A 266 -26.28 -13.10 20.81
N SER A 267 -27.20 -14.06 20.83
CA SER A 267 -28.59 -13.88 21.24
C SER A 267 -28.76 -13.86 22.77
N ALA A 268 -29.78 -13.20 23.30
CA ALA A 268 -30.15 -13.37 24.71
C ALA A 268 -30.64 -14.82 24.97
N PRO A 269 -30.21 -15.51 26.05
CA PRO A 269 -30.70 -16.85 26.38
C PRO A 269 -32.21 -16.86 26.62
N THR A 270 -32.89 -17.93 26.23
CA THR A 270 -34.30 -18.12 26.62
C THR A 270 -34.32 -18.51 28.09
N ALA A 271 -34.97 -17.70 28.93
CA ALA A 271 -35.10 -17.96 30.36
C ALA A 271 -35.92 -19.22 30.63
N TYR A 272 -35.50 -20.01 31.61
CA TYR A 272 -36.24 -21.20 32.06
C TYR A 272 -37.56 -20.80 32.75
N GLU A 273 -38.59 -21.64 32.60
CA GLU A 273 -39.84 -21.44 33.35
C GLU A 273 -39.62 -21.79 34.83
N GLU A 274 -39.92 -20.86 35.72
CA GLU A 274 -40.07 -21.12 37.15
C GLU A 274 -41.51 -21.51 37.49
N LEU A 275 -41.68 -22.24 38.59
CA LEU A 275 -42.99 -22.57 39.15
C LEU A 275 -43.66 -21.29 39.68
N GLN A 276 -44.42 -20.61 38.81
CA GLN A 276 -45.25 -19.48 39.23
C GLN A 276 -46.17 -19.94 40.36
N SER A 277 -45.94 -19.42 41.57
CA SER A 277 -46.76 -19.67 42.74
C SER A 277 -48.09 -18.94 42.62
N HIS A 278 -48.93 -19.40 41.70
CA HIS A 278 -50.33 -19.02 41.63
C HIS A 278 -50.97 -19.33 42.98
N LYS A 279 -51.20 -18.29 43.78
CA LYS A 279 -52.10 -18.34 44.95
C LYS A 279 -53.50 -18.58 44.42
N VAL A 280 -53.83 -19.83 44.10
CA VAL A 280 -55.15 -20.21 43.64
C VAL A 280 -56.13 -19.81 44.74
N SER A 281 -57.09 -18.95 44.41
CA SER A 281 -58.16 -18.58 45.32
C SER A 281 -58.82 -19.85 45.84
N GLY A 282 -58.85 -20.03 47.16
CA GLY A 282 -59.32 -21.27 47.78
C GLY A 282 -60.76 -21.63 47.40
N TRP A 283 -61.54 -20.67 46.90
CA TRP A 283 -62.91 -20.86 46.43
C TRP A 283 -63.02 -21.28 44.96
N ALA A 284 -62.07 -20.88 44.11
CA ALA A 284 -61.99 -21.33 42.72
C ALA A 284 -61.51 -22.79 42.63
N ALA A 285 -60.42 -23.11 43.33
CA ALA A 285 -59.92 -24.48 43.45
C ALA A 285 -60.98 -25.45 43.99
N LEU A 286 -61.81 -25.00 44.95
CA LEU A 286 -62.85 -25.84 45.54
C LEU A 286 -63.99 -26.11 44.55
N LYS A 287 -64.44 -25.13 43.77
CA LYS A 287 -65.51 -25.32 42.78
C LYS A 287 -65.11 -26.33 41.70
N ASP A 288 -63.88 -26.23 41.19
CA ASP A 288 -63.39 -27.14 40.16
C ASP A 288 -63.08 -28.53 40.72
N ASN A 289 -62.53 -28.65 41.94
CA ASN A 289 -62.37 -29.96 42.59
C ASN A 289 -63.69 -30.61 43.01
N LEU A 290 -64.73 -29.85 43.39
CA LEU A 290 -66.06 -30.41 43.65
C LEU A 290 -66.72 -30.96 42.38
N ARG A 291 -66.56 -30.25 41.25
CA ARG A 291 -67.02 -30.72 39.93
C ARG A 291 -66.27 -32.00 39.52
N LEU A 292 -64.95 -32.04 39.72
CA LEU A 292 -64.13 -33.22 39.48
C LEU A 292 -64.50 -34.39 40.41
N TYR A 293 -64.67 -34.16 41.71
CA TYR A 293 -65.06 -35.21 42.67
C TYR A 293 -66.35 -35.93 42.23
N TRP A 294 -67.39 -35.18 41.84
CA TRP A 294 -68.62 -35.78 41.32
C TRP A 294 -68.46 -36.48 39.96
N SER A 295 -67.53 -36.06 39.10
CA SER A 295 -67.23 -36.80 37.86
C SER A 295 -66.39 -38.06 38.09
N THR A 296 -65.48 -38.06 39.07
CA THR A 296 -64.49 -39.14 39.26
C THR A 296 -64.95 -40.19 40.27
N VAL A 297 -65.84 -39.87 41.21
CA VAL A 297 -66.45 -40.88 42.11
C VAL A 297 -67.37 -41.86 41.34
N VAL A 298 -67.75 -41.51 40.10
CA VAL A 298 -68.54 -42.36 39.19
C VAL A 298 -67.70 -42.90 38.00
N GLY A 299 -66.41 -42.54 37.90
CA GLY A 299 -65.54 -42.84 36.74
C GLY A 299 -64.19 -43.48 37.09
N LYS A 300 -63.53 -44.12 36.12
CA LYS A 300 -62.22 -44.75 36.33
C LYS A 300 -61.11 -43.70 36.49
N PRO A 301 -60.28 -43.73 37.57
CA PRO A 301 -59.20 -42.75 37.76
C PRO A 301 -58.07 -42.78 36.72
N GLN A 302 -57.96 -43.84 35.91
CA GLN A 302 -56.89 -44.01 34.93
C GLN A 302 -57.01 -43.02 33.76
N ASP A 303 -58.24 -42.75 33.30
CA ASP A 303 -58.52 -41.94 32.12
C ASP A 303 -58.01 -40.48 32.27
N TRP A 304 -57.99 -39.95 33.50
CA TRP A 304 -57.47 -38.60 33.79
C TRP A 304 -55.93 -38.53 33.71
N VAL A 305 -55.23 -39.54 34.22
CA VAL A 305 -53.76 -39.62 34.16
C VAL A 305 -53.28 -39.83 32.72
N GLU A 306 -54.03 -40.59 31.92
CA GLU A 306 -53.70 -40.80 30.52
C GLU A 306 -54.08 -39.59 29.65
N GLY A 307 -55.19 -38.90 29.96
CA GLY A 307 -55.57 -37.62 29.35
C GLY A 307 -54.63 -36.44 29.69
N GLN A 308 -53.86 -36.53 30.79
CA GLN A 308 -52.83 -35.55 31.16
C GLN A 308 -51.39 -35.96 30.81
N ARG A 309 -51.19 -36.99 29.97
CA ARG A 309 -49.91 -37.20 29.27
C ARG A 309 -49.71 -36.11 28.19
N GLY A 310 -49.46 -34.88 28.64
CA GLY A 310 -49.08 -33.78 27.77
C GLY A 310 -47.88 -34.17 26.91
N ALA A 311 -47.97 -33.91 25.61
CA ALA A 311 -46.98 -34.34 24.64
C ALA A 311 -45.60 -33.76 24.99
N MET A 312 -44.69 -34.61 25.48
CA MET A 312 -43.27 -34.29 25.47
C MET A 312 -42.86 -34.18 24.00
N ASN A 313 -42.22 -33.07 23.64
CA ASN A 313 -41.72 -32.86 22.28
C ASN A 313 -40.62 -33.90 21.99
N LYS A 314 -40.98 -34.97 21.28
CA LYS A 314 -40.11 -36.15 21.04
C LYS A 314 -38.78 -35.75 20.40
N ASN A 315 -38.79 -34.71 19.58
CA ASN A 315 -37.62 -34.18 18.91
C ASN A 315 -36.60 -33.60 19.91
N ALA A 316 -37.07 -32.86 20.93
CA ALA A 316 -36.21 -32.28 21.95
C ALA A 316 -35.56 -33.36 22.85
N ALA A 317 -36.35 -34.35 23.29
CA ALA A 317 -35.81 -35.48 24.06
C ALA A 317 -34.79 -36.30 23.23
N THR A 318 -35.06 -36.53 21.94
CA THR A 318 -34.14 -37.26 21.04
C THR A 318 -32.85 -36.46 20.79
N PHE A 319 -32.93 -35.15 20.63
CA PHE A 319 -31.78 -34.26 20.50
C PHE A 319 -30.90 -34.27 21.76
N LEU A 320 -31.50 -34.05 22.94
CA LEU A 320 -30.78 -34.11 24.22
C LEU A 320 -30.14 -35.49 24.44
N GLN A 321 -30.85 -36.58 24.15
CA GLN A 321 -30.29 -37.92 24.29
C GLN A 321 -29.07 -38.16 23.38
N LYS A 322 -29.14 -37.73 22.11
CA LYS A 322 -28.00 -37.81 21.17
C LYS A 322 -26.82 -36.94 21.62
N MET A 323 -27.07 -35.75 22.14
CA MET A 323 -26.03 -34.79 22.55
C MET A 323 -25.36 -35.15 23.88
N LEU A 324 -26.12 -35.60 24.88
CA LEU A 324 -25.62 -35.92 26.22
C LEU A 324 -24.96 -37.31 26.31
N TYR A 325 -25.42 -38.29 25.52
CA TYR A 325 -25.04 -39.70 25.66
C TYR A 325 -24.62 -40.39 24.35
N GLY A 326 -24.58 -39.68 23.22
CA GLY A 326 -24.05 -40.23 21.97
C GLY A 326 -22.53 -40.44 22.03
N GLU A 327 -22.02 -41.43 21.29
CA GLU A 327 -20.59 -41.80 21.24
C GLU A 327 -19.63 -40.66 20.86
N ASN A 328 -20.15 -39.52 20.38
CA ASN A 328 -19.38 -38.36 19.97
C ASN A 328 -20.02 -37.03 20.47
N SER A 329 -19.99 -36.78 21.79
CA SER A 329 -20.19 -35.40 22.31
C SER A 329 -18.96 -34.54 22.05
N SER A 330 -18.66 -34.34 20.76
CA SER A 330 -17.45 -33.69 20.28
C SER A 330 -17.31 -32.27 20.81
N VAL A 331 -18.41 -31.52 20.92
CA VAL A 331 -18.41 -30.15 21.44
C VAL A 331 -17.99 -30.10 22.92
N GLU A 332 -18.45 -31.00 23.79
CA GLU A 332 -18.01 -30.99 25.20
C GLU A 332 -16.52 -31.36 25.31
N VAL A 333 -16.06 -32.39 24.57
CA VAL A 333 -14.66 -32.83 24.58
C VAL A 333 -13.71 -31.72 24.09
N VAL A 334 -14.10 -31.05 23.00
CA VAL A 334 -13.36 -29.93 22.38
C VAL A 334 -13.37 -28.67 23.28
N LEU A 335 -14.45 -28.42 24.03
CA LEU A 335 -14.54 -27.32 25.01
C LEU A 335 -13.91 -27.61 26.37
N ALA A 336 -13.66 -28.89 26.68
CA ALA A 336 -13.02 -29.36 27.91
C ALA A 336 -11.50 -29.60 27.74
N GLY A 337 -10.92 -29.29 26.58
CA GLY A 337 -9.47 -29.29 26.35
C GLY A 337 -8.79 -30.67 26.42
N HIS A 338 -9.54 -31.77 26.33
CA HIS A 338 -9.01 -33.13 26.47
C HIS A 338 -8.31 -33.66 25.19
N SER A 339 -7.44 -32.84 24.59
CA SER A 339 -6.49 -33.27 23.58
C SER A 339 -5.26 -33.88 24.24
N GLY A 340 -4.95 -35.15 23.94
CA GLY A 340 -3.84 -35.89 24.55
C GLY A 340 -2.42 -35.47 24.13
N LYS A 341 -2.24 -34.31 23.48
CA LYS A 341 -0.94 -33.74 23.06
C LYS A 341 -0.99 -32.21 23.07
N GLY A 342 -0.09 -31.57 23.81
CA GLY A 342 0.02 -30.11 23.87
C GLY A 342 -1.09 -29.45 24.71
N SER A 343 -0.81 -28.27 25.27
CA SER A 343 -1.67 -27.67 26.29
C SER A 343 -2.85 -26.87 25.74
N GLY A 344 -4.08 -27.35 26.01
CA GLY A 344 -5.22 -26.54 26.46
C GLY A 344 -5.88 -25.50 25.53
N ALA A 345 -5.26 -25.11 24.42
CA ALA A 345 -5.80 -24.10 23.50
C ALA A 345 -6.52 -24.76 22.31
N THR A 346 -7.85 -24.91 22.43
CA THR A 346 -8.71 -25.43 21.36
C THR A 346 -8.72 -24.51 20.15
N SER A 347 -8.54 -25.06 18.93
CA SER A 347 -8.57 -24.25 17.71
C SER A 347 -9.98 -23.90 17.24
N VAL A 348 -10.10 -22.77 16.53
CA VAL A 348 -11.37 -22.28 15.95
C VAL A 348 -11.98 -23.30 14.97
N ASP A 349 -11.15 -24.02 14.21
CA ASP A 349 -11.60 -25.05 13.28
C ASP A 349 -12.13 -26.32 13.97
N GLU A 350 -11.54 -26.75 15.09
CA GLU A 350 -12.07 -27.87 15.89
C GLU A 350 -13.45 -27.50 16.48
N LEU A 351 -13.60 -26.27 16.98
CA LEU A 351 -14.86 -25.72 17.47
C LEU A 351 -15.93 -25.62 16.37
N ARG A 352 -15.54 -25.19 15.17
CA ARG A 352 -16.41 -25.14 13.99
C ARG A 352 -16.87 -26.54 13.58
N GLN A 353 -15.96 -27.51 13.46
CA GLN A 353 -16.31 -28.88 13.08
C GLN A 353 -17.24 -29.55 14.10
N ALA A 354 -16.99 -29.33 15.40
CA ALA A 354 -17.83 -29.85 16.46
C ALA A 354 -19.23 -29.21 16.45
N SER A 355 -19.32 -27.88 16.29
CA SER A 355 -20.61 -27.18 16.23
C SER A 355 -21.41 -27.50 14.96
N GLU A 356 -20.76 -27.66 13.80
CA GLU A 356 -21.41 -28.12 12.56
C GLU A 356 -22.11 -29.47 12.72
N HIS A 357 -21.50 -30.42 13.44
CA HIS A 357 -22.13 -31.71 13.74
C HIS A 357 -23.42 -31.52 14.55
N THR A 358 -23.37 -30.75 15.64
CA THR A 358 -24.54 -30.42 16.47
C THR A 358 -25.63 -29.70 15.67
N MET A 359 -25.27 -28.76 14.79
CA MET A 359 -26.22 -28.09 13.90
C MET A 359 -26.90 -29.04 12.90
N ARG A 360 -26.19 -30.05 12.37
CA ARG A 360 -26.79 -31.09 11.51
C ARG A 360 -27.85 -31.88 12.30
N VAL A 361 -27.53 -32.34 13.50
CA VAL A 361 -28.48 -33.06 14.37
C VAL A 361 -29.67 -32.17 14.78
N ALA A 362 -29.45 -30.87 15.04
CA ALA A 362 -30.53 -29.92 15.33
C ALA A 362 -31.47 -29.71 14.13
N LYS A 363 -30.92 -29.60 12.91
CA LYS A 363 -31.69 -29.50 11.66
C LYS A 363 -32.50 -30.78 11.39
N GLU A 364 -31.93 -31.98 11.59
CA GLU A 364 -32.67 -33.26 11.52
C GLU A 364 -33.89 -33.27 12.46
N GLN A 365 -33.74 -32.73 13.68
CA GLN A 365 -34.81 -32.67 14.68
C GLN A 365 -35.76 -31.47 14.52
N HIS A 366 -35.64 -30.71 13.41
CA HIS A 366 -36.50 -29.58 13.04
C HIS A 366 -36.46 -28.41 14.05
N PHE A 367 -35.31 -28.16 14.69
CA PHE A 367 -35.13 -26.96 15.51
C PHE A 367 -35.05 -25.69 14.65
N SER A 368 -35.75 -24.64 15.06
CA SER A 368 -35.60 -23.31 14.47
C SER A 368 -34.35 -22.64 15.04
N LEU A 369 -33.30 -22.52 14.21
CA LEU A 369 -32.01 -21.93 14.56
C LEU A 369 -31.94 -20.40 14.32
N GLY A 370 -33.09 -19.77 14.07
CA GLY A 370 -33.18 -18.40 13.57
C GLY A 370 -32.77 -18.28 12.10
N GLN A 371 -32.88 -17.06 11.56
CA GLN A 371 -32.34 -16.73 10.24
C GLN A 371 -30.85 -16.40 10.38
N GLU A 372 -30.02 -16.98 9.52
CA GLU A 372 -28.57 -16.74 9.55
C GLU A 372 -28.30 -15.28 9.10
N PRO A 373 -27.67 -14.44 9.96
CA PRO A 373 -27.47 -13.04 9.62
C PRO A 373 -26.46 -12.90 8.49
N GLN A 374 -26.74 -12.02 7.53
CA GLN A 374 -25.84 -11.76 6.40
C GLN A 374 -24.62 -10.97 6.88
N LEU A 375 -23.50 -11.67 7.08
CA LEU A 375 -22.23 -11.07 7.50
C LEU A 375 -21.63 -10.09 6.47
N SER A 376 -22.19 -10.01 5.26
CA SER A 376 -21.73 -9.08 4.22
C SER A 376 -21.67 -7.62 4.69
N HIS A 377 -22.72 -7.15 5.40
CA HIS A 377 -22.73 -5.79 5.96
C HIS A 377 -21.69 -5.61 7.07
N THR A 378 -21.44 -6.65 7.88
CA THR A 378 -20.40 -6.65 8.90
C THR A 378 -19.00 -6.48 8.29
N TRP A 379 -18.71 -7.14 7.17
CA TRP A 379 -17.41 -7.02 6.51
C TRP A 379 -17.24 -5.74 5.70
N GLU A 380 -18.31 -5.24 5.07
CA GLU A 380 -18.34 -3.91 4.46
C GLU A 380 -18.05 -2.82 5.51
N ALA A 381 -18.71 -2.88 6.68
CA ALA A 381 -18.40 -2.00 7.80
C ALA A 381 -16.96 -2.17 8.32
N TYR A 382 -16.47 -3.41 8.49
CA TYR A 382 -15.09 -3.67 8.96
C TYR A 382 -14.04 -3.03 8.04
N HIS A 383 -14.26 -3.17 6.72
CA HIS A 383 -13.48 -2.50 5.69
C HIS A 383 -13.52 -0.97 5.85
N ASP A 384 -14.70 -0.37 5.97
CA ASP A 384 -14.84 1.08 6.08
C ASP A 384 -14.17 1.63 7.36
N TYR A 385 -14.28 0.93 8.50
CA TYR A 385 -13.55 1.29 9.72
C TYR A 385 -12.02 1.14 9.56
N ALA A 386 -11.56 0.06 8.91
CA ALA A 386 -10.13 -0.19 8.69
C ALA A 386 -9.48 0.85 7.78
N LEU A 387 -10.16 1.25 6.70
CA LEU A 387 -9.65 2.22 5.73
C LEU A 387 -9.89 3.67 6.17
N GLY A 388 -11.02 3.97 6.81
CA GLY A 388 -11.31 5.29 7.37
C GLY A 388 -10.34 5.71 8.49
N LEU A 389 -9.83 4.76 9.28
CA LEU A 389 -8.71 4.99 10.21
C LEU A 389 -7.41 5.44 9.53
N VAL A 390 -7.26 5.18 8.23
CA VAL A 390 -6.03 5.39 7.45
C VAL A 390 -6.12 6.60 6.53
N ASP A 391 -7.23 6.78 5.79
CA ASP A 391 -7.41 7.89 4.85
C ASP A 391 -8.40 8.97 5.35
N GLY A 392 -9.09 8.75 6.47
CA GLY A 392 -10.04 9.70 7.04
C GLY A 392 -11.38 9.76 6.29
N SER A 393 -11.63 8.88 5.31
CA SER A 393 -12.87 8.80 4.55
C SER A 393 -13.79 7.77 5.20
N TRP A 394 -14.99 8.19 5.60
CA TRP A 394 -15.94 7.36 6.36
C TRP A 394 -17.32 7.42 5.69
N ARG A 395 -18.04 6.30 5.67
CA ARG A 395 -19.44 6.29 5.21
C ARG A 395 -20.36 7.03 6.17
N GLU A 396 -21.45 7.56 5.62
CA GLU A 396 -22.50 8.28 6.35
C GLU A 396 -23.17 7.43 7.45
N SER A 397 -23.13 6.11 7.33
CA SER A 397 -23.65 5.17 8.34
C SER A 397 -22.79 5.09 9.62
N ILE A 398 -21.57 5.62 9.61
CA ILE A 398 -20.65 5.60 10.75
C ILE A 398 -20.70 6.93 11.50
N GLU A 399 -20.87 6.88 12.82
CA GLU A 399 -20.96 8.07 13.66
C GLU A 399 -19.58 8.77 13.81
N THR A 400 -19.29 9.73 12.94
CA THR A 400 -17.98 10.43 12.93
C THR A 400 -17.81 11.53 13.98
N GLN A 401 -18.80 11.81 14.84
CA GLN A 401 -18.72 12.93 15.81
C GLN A 401 -17.52 12.79 16.77
N GLY A 402 -17.31 11.59 17.31
CA GLY A 402 -16.17 11.30 18.19
C GLY A 402 -14.83 11.11 17.46
N LEU A 403 -14.79 11.25 16.13
CA LEU A 403 -13.62 11.01 15.28
C LEU A 403 -13.10 12.30 14.62
N ARG A 404 -13.59 13.46 15.07
CA ARG A 404 -13.22 14.79 14.58
C ARG A 404 -12.52 15.63 15.65
N ASN A 405 -11.62 16.52 15.23
CA ASN A 405 -11.10 17.57 16.09
C ASN A 405 -12.07 18.77 16.18
N ASN A 406 -11.79 19.72 17.08
CA ASN A 406 -12.64 20.92 17.28
C ASN A 406 -12.73 21.85 16.05
N GLN A 407 -11.93 21.61 15.01
CA GLN A 407 -11.94 22.33 13.73
C GLN A 407 -12.64 21.54 12.61
N GLY A 408 -13.21 20.36 12.92
CA GLY A 408 -13.89 19.49 11.96
C GLY A 408 -12.99 18.52 11.17
N ASN A 409 -11.68 18.57 11.37
CA ASN A 409 -10.70 17.67 10.73
C ASN A 409 -10.84 16.22 11.24
N MET A 410 -10.68 15.24 10.36
CA MET A 410 -10.81 13.82 10.68
C MET A 410 -9.55 13.26 11.33
N TYR A 411 -9.70 12.52 12.42
CA TYR A 411 -8.58 11.81 13.02
C TYR A 411 -8.23 10.53 12.25
N ILE A 412 -6.95 10.38 11.92
CA ILE A 412 -6.34 9.15 11.39
C ILE A 412 -5.23 8.65 12.32
N VAL A 413 -4.85 7.38 12.15
CA VAL A 413 -3.66 6.82 12.83
C VAL A 413 -2.36 7.44 12.29
N GLN A 414 -1.22 7.15 12.93
CA GLN A 414 0.08 7.69 12.51
C GLN A 414 0.74 6.81 11.44
N TYR A 415 0.60 5.49 11.58
CA TYR A 415 1.20 4.47 10.71
C TYR A 415 0.13 3.49 10.25
N GLY A 416 0.11 3.09 8.98
CA GLY A 416 -0.95 2.22 8.43
C GLY A 416 -1.16 0.91 9.21
N GLY A 417 -0.07 0.31 9.68
CA GLY A 417 -0.10 -0.91 10.50
C GLY A 417 -0.78 -0.78 11.86
N GLN A 418 -1.14 0.43 12.32
CA GLN A 418 -1.97 0.63 13.51
C GLN A 418 -3.45 0.31 13.26
N SER A 419 -3.91 0.45 12.01
CA SER A 419 -5.26 0.00 11.64
C SER A 419 -5.26 -1.51 11.41
N VAL A 420 -4.67 -1.95 10.30
CA VAL A 420 -4.49 -3.37 9.95
C VAL A 420 -3.05 -3.56 9.50
N GLN A 421 -2.36 -4.54 10.07
CA GLN A 421 -0.96 -4.81 9.77
C GLN A 421 -0.82 -5.89 8.71
N ASP A 422 0.12 -5.71 7.78
CA ASP A 422 0.39 -6.65 6.69
C ASP A 422 0.89 -8.01 7.17
N VAL A 423 0.55 -9.06 6.42
CA VAL A 423 0.95 -10.45 6.70
C VAL A 423 2.47 -10.63 6.74
N SER A 424 3.27 -9.79 6.08
CA SER A 424 4.74 -9.84 6.18
C SER A 424 5.30 -9.39 7.54
N ALA A 425 4.46 -8.94 8.47
CA ALA A 425 4.82 -8.69 9.86
C ALA A 425 4.39 -9.84 10.81
N SER A 426 3.99 -10.99 10.26
CA SER A 426 3.70 -12.21 11.04
C SER A 426 4.89 -12.64 11.88
N PHE A 427 4.62 -13.24 13.05
CA PHE A 427 5.66 -13.85 13.86
C PHE A 427 6.03 -15.22 13.31
N HIS A 428 7.29 -15.42 12.92
CA HIS A 428 7.81 -16.72 12.50
C HIS A 428 8.54 -17.38 13.68
N GLY A 429 7.80 -18.18 14.45
CA GLY A 429 8.23 -18.75 15.73
C GLY A 429 8.83 -20.16 15.66
N PHE A 430 9.05 -20.72 14.47
CA PHE A 430 9.48 -22.11 14.34
C PHE A 430 10.85 -22.37 15.01
N HIS A 431 10.92 -23.45 15.78
CA HIS A 431 12.15 -23.89 16.44
C HIS A 431 12.21 -25.43 16.45
N PRO A 432 13.36 -26.07 16.12
CA PRO A 432 13.44 -27.54 16.01
C PRO A 432 12.99 -28.32 17.25
N LEU A 433 13.14 -27.76 18.46
CA LEU A 433 12.64 -28.40 19.68
C LEU A 433 11.10 -28.49 19.76
N MET A 434 10.36 -27.63 19.05
CA MET A 434 8.90 -27.74 18.97
C MET A 434 8.47 -28.97 18.15
N THR A 435 9.29 -29.43 17.20
CA THR A 435 9.06 -30.72 16.51
C THR A 435 9.12 -31.89 17.49
N SER A 436 10.12 -31.92 18.39
CA SER A 436 10.24 -33.00 19.38
C SER A 436 9.19 -32.94 20.51
N THR A 437 8.76 -31.73 20.91
CA THR A 437 7.92 -31.54 22.10
C THR A 437 6.42 -31.41 21.77
N LEU A 438 6.08 -30.81 20.64
CA LEU A 438 4.69 -30.55 20.20
C LEU A 438 4.31 -31.29 18.90
N GLY A 439 5.28 -31.88 18.20
CA GLY A 439 5.04 -32.59 16.94
C GLY A 439 4.90 -31.68 15.72
N TYR A 440 5.44 -30.45 15.77
CA TYR A 440 5.40 -29.50 14.64
C TYR A 440 6.19 -30.04 13.44
N THR A 441 5.51 -30.17 12.29
CA THR A 441 6.07 -30.69 11.03
C THR A 441 6.36 -29.61 10.00
N HIS A 442 5.71 -28.44 10.09
CA HIS A 442 5.88 -27.33 9.13
C HIS A 442 5.97 -25.96 9.84
N GLU A 443 6.77 -25.05 9.28
CA GLU A 443 6.97 -23.69 9.81
C GLU A 443 5.69 -22.85 9.89
N SER A 444 4.71 -23.15 9.03
CA SER A 444 3.38 -22.53 9.03
C SER A 444 2.62 -22.76 10.35
N GLN A 445 2.87 -23.89 11.05
CA GLN A 445 2.25 -24.18 12.36
C GLN A 445 2.80 -23.31 13.50
N ALA A 446 3.94 -22.67 13.27
CA ALA A 446 4.57 -21.72 14.19
C ALA A 446 4.54 -20.28 13.66
N THR A 447 3.76 -20.02 12.61
CA THR A 447 3.60 -18.67 12.03
C THR A 447 2.28 -18.07 12.50
N VAL A 448 2.34 -16.89 13.13
CA VAL A 448 1.16 -16.20 13.69
C VAL A 448 0.95 -14.86 12.97
N ALA A 449 -0.23 -14.65 12.40
CA ALA A 449 -0.58 -13.39 11.73
C ALA A 449 -0.70 -12.23 12.75
N PRO A 450 -0.34 -10.99 12.38
CA PRO A 450 -0.31 -9.86 13.32
C PRO A 450 -1.70 -9.37 13.77
N PHE A 451 -2.77 -9.93 13.20
CA PHE A 451 -4.17 -9.67 13.55
C PHE A 451 -4.87 -10.92 14.12
N ASP A 452 -4.15 -12.01 14.40
CA ASP A 452 -4.70 -13.27 14.93
C ASP A 452 -4.39 -13.45 16.44
N PRO A 453 -5.22 -12.89 17.34
CA PRO A 453 -5.05 -13.07 18.78
C PRO A 453 -5.23 -14.52 19.23
N VAL A 454 -6.06 -15.33 18.57
CA VAL A 454 -6.32 -16.72 18.96
C VAL A 454 -5.13 -17.61 18.63
N GLY A 455 -4.57 -17.49 17.43
CA GLY A 455 -3.31 -18.15 17.07
C GLY A 455 -2.14 -17.69 17.94
N ALA A 456 -2.13 -16.43 18.37
CA ALA A 456 -1.14 -15.92 19.32
C ALA A 456 -1.31 -16.50 20.73
N GLU A 457 -2.53 -16.68 21.24
CA GLU A 457 -2.75 -17.32 22.55
C GLU A 457 -2.38 -18.79 22.54
N ARG A 458 -2.70 -19.51 21.45
CA ARG A 458 -2.23 -20.86 21.22
C ARG A 458 -0.69 -20.93 21.20
N PHE A 459 -0.04 -20.13 20.37
CA PHE A 459 1.42 -20.11 20.29
C PHE A 459 2.08 -19.72 21.63
N ALA A 460 1.45 -18.84 22.41
CA ALA A 460 1.91 -18.49 23.76
C ALA A 460 1.92 -19.71 24.70
N ALA A 461 0.88 -20.55 24.66
CA ALA A 461 0.83 -21.79 25.45
C ALA A 461 1.86 -22.82 24.95
N ASP A 462 1.98 -22.97 23.62
CA ASP A 462 2.92 -23.91 22.99
C ASP A 462 4.39 -23.56 23.26
N ILE A 463 4.77 -22.29 23.18
CA ILE A 463 6.14 -21.85 23.51
C ILE A 463 6.42 -21.86 25.02
N GLU A 464 5.41 -21.62 25.86
CA GLU A 464 5.51 -21.77 27.32
C GLU A 464 5.78 -23.22 27.70
N TYR A 465 4.97 -24.15 27.19
CA TYR A 465 5.16 -25.59 27.41
C TYR A 465 6.54 -26.05 26.93
N THR A 466 6.94 -25.65 25.73
CA THR A 466 8.29 -25.97 25.20
C THR A 466 9.39 -25.39 26.09
N SER A 467 9.24 -24.16 26.59
CA SER A 467 10.18 -23.50 27.50
C SER A 467 10.25 -24.16 28.89
N GLN A 468 9.21 -24.87 29.34
CA GLN A 468 9.24 -25.62 30.60
C GLN A 468 9.96 -26.97 30.45
N GLN A 469 9.90 -27.57 29.26
CA GLN A 469 10.56 -28.85 28.95
C GLN A 469 12.06 -28.72 28.58
N THR A 470 12.60 -27.51 28.45
CA THR A 470 14.00 -27.30 28.02
C THR A 470 14.68 -26.13 28.75
N ARG A 471 16.02 -26.19 28.84
CA ARG A 471 16.86 -25.09 29.35
C ARG A 471 17.55 -24.30 28.22
N ASN A 472 17.10 -24.45 26.98
CA ASN A 472 17.73 -23.82 25.82
C ASN A 472 17.39 -22.31 25.74
N GLU A 473 18.42 -21.47 25.83
CA GLU A 473 18.32 -20.00 25.74
C GLU A 473 17.66 -19.49 24.45
N ALA A 474 17.77 -20.23 23.33
CA ALA A 474 17.14 -19.84 22.08
C ALA A 474 15.61 -19.85 22.16
N VAL A 475 15.01 -20.78 22.92
CA VAL A 475 13.57 -20.85 23.16
C VAL A 475 13.13 -19.69 24.05
N SER A 476 13.87 -19.42 25.13
CA SER A 476 13.62 -18.25 26.00
C SER A 476 13.73 -16.92 25.24
N ARG A 477 14.67 -16.82 24.30
CA ARG A 477 14.80 -15.65 23.41
C ARG A 477 13.58 -15.50 22.50
N LYS A 478 13.13 -16.57 21.83
CA LYS A 478 11.91 -16.53 21.01
C LYS A 478 10.64 -16.24 21.82
N LYS A 479 10.55 -16.70 23.06
CA LYS A 479 9.47 -16.32 23.99
C LYS A 479 9.47 -14.81 24.28
N HIS A 480 10.64 -14.20 24.47
CA HIS A 480 10.76 -12.76 24.69
C HIS A 480 10.50 -11.93 23.42
N GLU A 481 11.02 -12.36 22.27
CA GLU A 481 10.71 -11.76 20.96
C GLU A 481 9.19 -11.80 20.68
N PHE A 482 8.55 -12.95 20.92
CA PHE A 482 7.11 -13.13 20.77
C PHE A 482 6.31 -12.21 21.71
N ALA A 483 6.72 -12.07 22.97
CA ALA A 483 6.05 -11.17 23.91
C ALA A 483 6.13 -9.69 23.46
N SER A 484 7.29 -9.27 22.94
CA SER A 484 7.48 -7.91 22.38
C SER A 484 6.63 -7.69 21.12
N TRP A 485 6.60 -8.67 20.21
CA TRP A 485 5.76 -8.66 19.01
C TRP A 485 4.26 -8.60 19.37
N ARG A 486 3.80 -9.41 20.33
CA ARG A 486 2.41 -9.42 20.80
C ARG A 486 2.02 -8.07 21.40
N ALA A 487 2.86 -7.50 22.27
CA ALA A 487 2.60 -6.21 22.92
C ALA A 487 2.53 -5.05 21.92
N LYS A 488 3.31 -5.10 20.83
CA LYS A 488 3.21 -4.11 19.74
C LYS A 488 1.88 -4.25 19.00
N ASN A 489 1.54 -5.47 18.57
CA ASN A 489 0.42 -5.69 17.66
C ASN A 489 -0.95 -5.68 18.37
N SER A 490 -0.99 -5.91 19.69
CA SER A 490 -2.23 -5.81 20.48
C SER A 490 -2.84 -4.41 20.54
N THR A 491 -2.08 -3.38 20.17
CA THR A 491 -2.56 -1.99 20.07
C THR A 491 -3.33 -1.70 18.76
N THR A 492 -3.27 -2.60 17.77
CA THR A 492 -3.87 -2.39 16.45
C THR A 492 -5.39 -2.57 16.45
N PHE A 493 -6.09 -1.85 15.56
CA PHE A 493 -7.55 -1.99 15.40
C PHE A 493 -7.94 -3.43 15.02
N ALA A 494 -7.23 -4.04 14.05
CA ALA A 494 -7.48 -5.42 13.65
C ALA A 494 -7.38 -6.41 14.82
N TRP A 495 -6.30 -6.35 15.61
CA TRP A 495 -6.16 -7.23 16.78
C TRP A 495 -7.31 -7.06 17.77
N LYS A 496 -7.70 -5.81 18.07
CA LYS A 496 -8.80 -5.50 19.00
C LYS A 496 -10.14 -6.03 18.50
N VAL A 497 -10.41 -5.98 17.19
CA VAL A 497 -11.58 -6.61 16.58
C VAL A 497 -11.52 -8.14 16.66
N GLY A 498 -10.36 -8.75 16.37
CA GLY A 498 -10.14 -10.19 16.53
C GLY A 498 -10.35 -10.66 17.98
N GLN A 499 -9.91 -9.86 18.95
CA GLN A 499 -10.13 -10.13 20.38
C GLN A 499 -11.60 -9.98 20.74
N GLY A 500 -12.30 -8.97 20.24
CA GLY A 500 -13.75 -8.83 20.42
C GLY A 500 -14.54 -10.02 19.86
N LEU A 501 -14.15 -10.55 18.70
CA LEU A 501 -14.71 -11.79 18.15
C LEU A 501 -14.45 -13.00 19.06
N TRP A 502 -13.23 -13.12 19.60
CA TRP A 502 -12.85 -14.18 20.54
C TRP A 502 -13.63 -14.09 21.87
N ASP A 503 -13.79 -12.91 22.44
CA ASP A 503 -14.57 -12.68 23.68
C ASP A 503 -16.04 -13.08 23.47
N LYS A 504 -16.64 -12.73 22.33
CA LYS A 504 -18.02 -13.15 21.98
C LYS A 504 -18.12 -14.65 21.72
N LEU A 505 -17.10 -15.27 21.13
CA LEU A 505 -17.02 -16.73 21.01
C LEU A 505 -16.95 -17.39 22.40
N GLY A 506 -16.12 -16.87 23.30
CA GLY A 506 -16.04 -17.31 24.71
C GLY A 506 -17.38 -17.21 25.44
N HIS A 507 -18.14 -16.13 25.23
CA HIS A 507 -19.51 -16.02 25.74
C HIS A 507 -20.47 -17.08 25.16
N ALA A 508 -20.40 -17.38 23.86
CA ALA A 508 -21.22 -18.43 23.24
C ALA A 508 -20.83 -19.83 23.74
N GLN A 509 -19.54 -20.10 23.95
CA GLN A 509 -19.03 -21.32 24.59
C GLN A 509 -19.53 -21.47 26.02
N GLN A 510 -19.50 -20.40 26.81
CA GLN A 510 -19.97 -20.41 28.20
C GLN A 510 -21.47 -20.70 28.28
N LYS A 511 -22.29 -20.07 27.42
CA LYS A 511 -23.72 -20.40 27.29
C LYS A 511 -23.96 -21.85 26.91
N TYR A 512 -23.17 -22.39 25.98
CA TYR A 512 -23.26 -23.81 25.61
C TYR A 512 -22.98 -24.70 26.83
N ARG A 513 -21.92 -24.43 27.60
CA ARG A 513 -21.59 -25.18 28.84
C ARG A 513 -22.71 -25.11 29.87
N GLU A 514 -23.28 -23.93 30.10
CA GLU A 514 -24.39 -23.72 31.05
C GLU A 514 -25.66 -24.44 30.61
N ALA A 515 -26.04 -24.33 29.34
CA ALA A 515 -27.17 -25.07 28.78
C ALA A 515 -26.95 -26.59 28.80
N HIS A 516 -25.71 -27.06 28.60
CA HIS A 516 -25.33 -28.48 28.67
C HIS A 516 -25.41 -29.03 30.11
N ALA A 517 -24.90 -28.27 31.08
CA ALA A 517 -24.99 -28.62 32.50
C ALA A 517 -26.46 -28.68 32.97
N MET A 518 -27.25 -27.66 32.62
CA MET A 518 -28.68 -27.61 32.95
C MET A 518 -29.46 -28.74 32.24
N ALA A 519 -29.12 -29.07 31.00
CA ALA A 519 -29.71 -30.22 30.29
C ALA A 519 -29.41 -31.55 30.98
N ARG A 520 -28.18 -31.76 31.49
CA ARG A 520 -27.85 -32.94 32.32
C ARG A 520 -28.67 -32.97 33.60
N GLU A 521 -28.69 -31.88 34.37
CA GLU A 521 -29.45 -31.81 35.63
C GLU A 521 -30.95 -32.09 35.40
N LEU A 522 -31.56 -31.47 34.39
CA LEU A 522 -32.96 -31.71 34.02
C LEU A 522 -33.22 -33.16 33.57
N GLN A 523 -32.26 -33.82 32.92
CA GLN A 523 -32.37 -35.21 32.49
C GLN A 523 -32.22 -36.19 33.67
N GLU A 524 -31.26 -35.96 34.56
CA GLU A 524 -31.09 -36.74 35.81
C GLU A 524 -32.32 -36.59 36.72
N LEU A 525 -32.83 -35.36 36.86
CA LEU A 525 -34.04 -35.06 37.61
C LEU A 525 -35.26 -35.77 36.99
N ALA A 526 -35.43 -35.73 35.65
CA ALA A 526 -36.48 -36.48 34.96
C ALA A 526 -36.37 -38.01 35.16
N ASN A 527 -35.16 -38.57 35.11
CA ASN A 527 -34.90 -39.99 35.39
C ASN A 527 -35.29 -40.33 36.85
N SER A 528 -34.98 -39.46 37.82
CA SER A 528 -35.36 -39.67 39.22
C SER A 528 -36.89 -39.71 39.40
N PHE A 529 -37.63 -38.85 38.69
CA PHE A 529 -39.10 -38.80 38.72
C PHE A 529 -39.81 -40.00 38.06
N GLN A 530 -39.11 -40.80 37.25
CA GLN A 530 -39.65 -42.04 36.66
C GLN A 530 -39.65 -43.23 37.64
N SER A 531 -38.92 -43.15 38.76
CA SER A 531 -38.73 -44.28 39.70
C SER A 531 -39.89 -44.52 40.68
N ARG A 532 -40.89 -43.63 40.74
CA ARG A 532 -41.96 -43.68 41.75
C ARG A 532 -43.16 -44.50 41.26
N ASP A 533 -43.37 -45.69 41.84
CA ASP A 533 -44.44 -46.61 41.43
C ASP A 533 -45.84 -46.14 41.89
N PHE A 534 -46.52 -45.45 40.96
CA PHE A 534 -47.90 -45.02 41.11
C PHE A 534 -48.88 -46.15 41.46
N ASN A 535 -48.58 -47.41 41.15
CA ASN A 535 -49.46 -48.53 41.48
C ASN A 535 -49.43 -48.87 42.99
N ALA A 536 -48.30 -48.63 43.66
CA ALA A 536 -48.18 -48.87 45.10
C ALA A 536 -48.95 -47.81 45.91
N GLU A 537 -48.77 -46.52 45.61
CA GLU A 537 -49.49 -45.43 46.28
C GLU A 537 -51.00 -45.48 46.00
N ASN A 538 -51.42 -45.80 44.76
CA ASN A 538 -52.85 -45.99 44.44
C ASN A 538 -53.47 -47.18 45.18
N LYS A 539 -52.79 -48.33 45.30
CA LYS A 539 -53.28 -49.47 46.10
C LYS A 539 -53.48 -49.09 47.57
N ALA A 540 -52.56 -48.31 48.15
CA ALA A 540 -52.69 -47.82 49.52
C ALA A 540 -53.87 -46.84 49.69
N LEU A 541 -54.11 -45.97 48.69
CA LEU A 541 -55.27 -45.07 48.69
C LEU A 541 -56.60 -45.83 48.56
N THR A 542 -56.71 -46.74 47.60
CA THR A 542 -57.90 -47.59 47.41
C THR A 542 -58.18 -48.44 48.65
N GLY A 543 -57.14 -48.93 49.32
CA GLY A 543 -57.25 -49.61 50.62
C GLY A 543 -57.89 -48.71 51.70
N LYS A 544 -57.39 -47.49 51.88
CA LYS A 544 -57.91 -46.52 52.87
C LYS A 544 -59.35 -46.06 52.58
N LEU A 545 -59.70 -45.88 51.31
CA LEU A 545 -61.08 -45.57 50.90
C LEU A 545 -62.01 -46.75 51.18
N ARG A 546 -61.58 -47.98 50.88
CA ARG A 546 -62.36 -49.20 51.15
C ARG A 546 -62.53 -49.43 52.65
N THR A 547 -61.53 -49.17 53.49
CA THR A 547 -61.69 -49.27 54.95
C THR A 547 -62.61 -48.17 55.50
N MET A 548 -62.57 -46.93 55.01
CA MET A 548 -63.55 -45.90 55.39
C MET A 548 -64.99 -46.31 55.03
N TRP A 549 -65.22 -46.88 53.84
CA TRP A 549 -66.54 -47.41 53.47
C TRP A 549 -67.01 -48.55 54.37
N VAL A 550 -66.11 -49.47 54.76
CA VAL A 550 -66.42 -50.53 55.73
C VAL A 550 -66.73 -49.95 57.11
N VAL A 551 -65.99 -48.95 57.58
CA VAL A 551 -66.25 -48.26 58.86
C VAL A 551 -67.61 -47.55 58.85
N LEU A 552 -67.94 -46.84 57.77
CA LEU A 552 -69.28 -46.22 57.62
C LEU A 552 -70.37 -47.28 57.61
N PHE A 553 -70.20 -48.37 56.84
CA PHE A 553 -71.18 -49.45 56.78
C PHE A 553 -71.39 -50.10 58.15
N VAL A 554 -70.32 -50.39 58.90
CA VAL A 554 -70.39 -50.91 60.27
C VAL A 554 -71.07 -49.93 61.21
N PHE A 555 -70.77 -48.63 61.13
CA PHE A 555 -71.41 -47.61 61.96
C PHE A 555 -72.90 -47.44 61.65
N LEU A 556 -73.27 -47.44 60.38
CA LEU A 556 -74.67 -47.34 59.94
C LEU A 556 -75.46 -48.61 60.29
N ALA A 557 -74.84 -49.79 60.15
CA ALA A 557 -75.41 -51.06 60.61
C ALA A 557 -75.59 -51.09 62.13
N LEU A 558 -74.65 -50.54 62.91
CA LEU A 558 -74.74 -50.43 64.36
C LEU A 558 -75.84 -49.44 64.81
N LEU A 559 -75.98 -48.29 64.15
CA LEU A 559 -77.11 -47.38 64.35
C LEU A 559 -78.46 -48.05 64.00
N THR A 560 -78.51 -48.75 62.87
CA THR A 560 -79.73 -49.47 62.42
C THR A 560 -80.10 -50.58 63.41
N TYR A 561 -79.10 -51.31 63.91
CA TYR A 561 -79.26 -52.34 64.95
C TYR A 561 -79.76 -51.75 66.27
N MET A 562 -79.24 -50.58 66.70
CA MET A 562 -79.74 -49.89 67.89
C MET A 562 -81.21 -49.46 67.78
N VAL A 563 -81.67 -49.01 66.59
CA VAL A 563 -83.09 -48.68 66.39
C VAL A 563 -83.95 -49.94 66.27
N ALA A 564 -83.48 -50.98 65.57
CA ALA A 564 -84.20 -52.25 65.45
C ALA A 564 -84.43 -52.92 66.82
N GLY A 565 -83.43 -52.84 67.72
CA GLY A 565 -83.52 -53.34 69.11
C GLY A 565 -84.53 -52.63 70.00
N ARG A 566 -85.08 -51.48 69.58
CA ARG A 566 -86.21 -50.81 70.26
C ARG A 566 -87.56 -51.34 69.80
N TYR A 567 -87.68 -51.78 68.54
CA TYR A 567 -88.94 -52.24 67.96
C TYR A 567 -89.15 -53.76 68.04
N ASN A 568 -88.07 -54.54 68.16
CA ASN A 568 -88.12 -55.99 68.40
C ASN A 568 -87.58 -56.31 69.81
N GLN A 569 -88.43 -56.86 70.69
CA GLN A 569 -88.08 -57.15 72.09
C GLN A 569 -87.14 -58.35 72.27
N ASP A 570 -86.93 -59.18 71.25
CA ASP A 570 -86.06 -60.37 71.31
C ASP A 570 -84.55 -60.06 71.19
N LEU A 571 -84.17 -58.78 71.04
CA LEU A 571 -82.77 -58.37 70.91
C LEU A 571 -82.16 -58.00 72.28
N PRO A 572 -81.03 -58.62 72.70
CA PRO A 572 -80.55 -58.62 74.09
C PRO A 572 -79.99 -57.28 74.62
N LEU A 573 -80.15 -56.18 73.87
CA LEU A 573 -79.69 -54.83 74.23
C LEU A 573 -80.84 -53.80 74.31
N GLY A 574 -82.09 -54.21 74.06
CA GLY A 574 -83.23 -53.29 73.99
C GLY A 574 -83.57 -52.56 75.29
N GLU A 575 -83.38 -53.19 76.46
CA GLU A 575 -83.76 -52.60 77.75
C GLU A 575 -82.92 -51.39 78.17
N TYR A 576 -81.64 -51.32 77.76
CA TYR A 576 -80.70 -50.28 78.20
C TYR A 576 -80.73 -48.99 77.35
N LEU A 577 -81.50 -48.94 76.25
CA LEU A 577 -81.40 -47.90 75.21
C LEU A 577 -82.69 -47.07 75.00
N GLN A 578 -83.62 -47.07 75.95
CA GLN A 578 -84.92 -46.40 75.83
C GLN A 578 -84.86 -44.86 75.59
N TRP A 579 -83.75 -44.21 75.92
CA TRP A 579 -83.51 -42.77 75.72
C TRP A 579 -83.25 -42.33 74.27
N PHE A 580 -83.11 -43.25 73.30
CA PHE A 580 -82.76 -42.92 71.92
C PHE A 580 -83.98 -42.97 70.98
N ASP A 581 -84.54 -41.80 70.64
CA ASP A 581 -85.71 -41.65 69.74
C ASP A 581 -85.35 -41.57 68.24
N TRP A 582 -86.32 -41.87 67.37
CA TRP A 582 -86.15 -41.89 65.92
C TRP A 582 -85.57 -40.60 65.27
N PRO A 583 -85.80 -39.37 65.77
CA PRO A 583 -85.18 -38.17 65.18
C PRO A 583 -83.66 -38.15 65.39
N TRP A 584 -83.17 -38.70 66.51
CA TRP A 584 -81.74 -38.79 66.80
C TRP A 584 -81.03 -39.81 65.90
N TYR A 585 -81.74 -40.83 65.42
CA TYR A 585 -81.24 -41.73 64.37
C TYR A 585 -81.09 -41.02 63.02
N VAL A 586 -82.08 -40.21 62.61
CA VAL A 586 -82.00 -39.41 61.37
C VAL A 586 -80.87 -38.39 61.45
N VAL A 587 -80.77 -37.66 62.56
CA VAL A 587 -79.65 -36.74 62.81
C VAL A 587 -78.32 -37.48 62.83
N GLY A 588 -78.25 -38.66 63.46
CA GLY A 588 -77.06 -39.52 63.49
C GLY A 588 -76.61 -39.99 62.11
N ILE A 589 -77.53 -40.39 61.23
CA ILE A 589 -77.24 -40.72 59.83
C ILE A 589 -76.71 -39.50 59.08
N ILE A 590 -77.38 -38.35 59.19
CA ILE A 590 -76.96 -37.11 58.50
C ILE A 590 -75.56 -36.68 58.96
N VAL A 591 -75.29 -36.71 60.27
CA VAL A 591 -73.97 -36.39 60.85
C VAL A 591 -72.92 -37.41 60.44
N ALA A 592 -73.22 -38.70 60.41
CA ALA A 592 -72.29 -39.74 59.96
C ALA A 592 -71.93 -39.60 58.47
N ILE A 593 -72.91 -39.33 57.62
CA ILE A 593 -72.70 -39.08 56.19
C ILE A 593 -71.90 -37.78 55.98
N LEU A 594 -72.20 -36.71 56.73
CA LEU A 594 -71.42 -35.46 56.67
C LEU A 594 -69.97 -35.64 57.15
N LEU A 595 -69.74 -36.36 58.26
CA LEU A 595 -68.40 -36.69 58.74
C LEU A 595 -67.63 -37.56 57.75
N PHE A 596 -68.29 -38.57 57.17
CA PHE A 596 -67.69 -39.40 56.12
C PHE A 596 -67.34 -38.58 54.87
N LEU A 597 -68.21 -37.68 54.42
CA LEU A 597 -67.93 -36.76 53.32
C LEU A 597 -66.76 -35.82 53.66
N LEU A 598 -66.71 -35.25 54.86
CA LEU A 598 -65.60 -34.39 55.30
C LEU A 598 -64.27 -35.16 55.43
N CYS A 599 -64.27 -36.36 55.98
CA CYS A 599 -63.07 -37.18 56.12
C CYS A 599 -62.58 -37.74 54.78
N SER A 600 -63.47 -38.21 53.91
CA SER A 600 -63.10 -38.64 52.56
C SER A 600 -62.62 -37.46 51.71
N TRP A 601 -63.23 -36.27 51.84
CA TRP A 601 -62.75 -35.03 51.25
C TRP A 601 -61.36 -34.62 51.77
N ALA A 602 -61.10 -34.70 53.07
CA ALA A 602 -59.78 -34.39 53.65
C ALA A 602 -58.67 -35.36 53.18
N VAL A 603 -58.99 -36.66 53.04
CA VAL A 603 -58.06 -37.66 52.48
C VAL A 603 -57.83 -37.44 50.98
N PHE A 604 -58.89 -37.14 50.23
CA PHE A 604 -58.84 -36.93 48.78
C PHE A 604 -58.10 -35.63 48.41
N THR A 605 -58.38 -34.52 49.10
CA THR A 605 -57.69 -33.23 48.87
C THR A 605 -56.20 -33.30 49.16
N LYS A 606 -55.78 -34.04 50.21
CA LYS A 606 -54.36 -34.27 50.48
C LYS A 606 -53.69 -35.03 49.34
N ALA A 607 -54.30 -36.11 48.86
CA ALA A 607 -53.74 -36.90 47.76
C ALA A 607 -53.76 -36.17 46.41
N GLN A 608 -54.83 -35.43 46.10
CA GLN A 608 -54.91 -34.62 44.88
C GLN A 608 -53.86 -33.52 44.83
N ARG A 609 -53.52 -32.90 45.97
CA ARG A 609 -52.49 -31.85 46.02
C ARG A 609 -51.12 -32.40 45.62
N ASP A 610 -50.73 -33.54 46.19
CA ASP A 610 -49.46 -34.20 45.86
C ASP A 610 -49.40 -34.61 44.38
N ILE A 611 -50.53 -35.06 43.79
CA ILE A 611 -50.64 -35.43 42.38
C ILE A 611 -50.62 -34.20 41.45
N PHE A 612 -51.30 -33.10 41.81
CA PHE A 612 -51.32 -31.87 41.02
C PHE A 612 -49.94 -31.20 41.02
N ASP A 613 -49.29 -31.12 42.18
CA ASP A 613 -47.92 -30.63 42.32
C ASP A 613 -46.95 -31.50 41.50
N TYR A 614 -47.16 -32.84 41.44
CA TYR A 614 -46.38 -33.73 40.57
C TYR A 614 -46.59 -33.45 39.08
N VAL A 615 -47.85 -33.32 38.62
CA VAL A 615 -48.15 -33.04 37.19
C VAL A 615 -47.62 -31.67 36.77
N GLN A 616 -47.74 -30.65 37.62
CA GLN A 616 -47.17 -29.32 37.36
C GLN A 616 -45.64 -29.36 37.28
N ARG A 617 -44.97 -30.04 38.23
CA ARG A 617 -43.50 -30.24 38.18
C ARG A 617 -43.09 -30.98 36.92
N ARG A 618 -43.80 -32.04 36.52
CA ARG A 618 -43.49 -32.79 35.30
C ARG A 618 -43.68 -31.96 34.03
N LYS A 619 -44.71 -31.10 33.97
CA LYS A 619 -44.92 -30.18 32.86
C LYS A 619 -43.82 -29.11 32.79
N LEU A 620 -43.41 -28.57 33.94
CA LEU A 620 -42.30 -27.62 34.04
C LEU A 620 -40.98 -28.25 33.57
N LEU A 621 -40.68 -29.48 34.01
CA LEU A 621 -39.49 -30.22 33.59
C LEU A 621 -39.47 -30.44 32.08
N ALA A 622 -40.59 -30.85 31.48
CA ALA A 622 -40.67 -31.03 30.03
C ALA A 622 -40.48 -29.72 29.25
N ARG A 623 -40.99 -28.59 29.76
CA ARG A 623 -40.75 -27.25 29.18
C ARG A 623 -39.30 -26.81 29.34
N ASN A 624 -38.71 -26.99 30.52
CA ASN A 624 -37.32 -26.62 30.75
C ASN A 624 -36.34 -27.50 29.96
N GLN A 625 -36.67 -28.77 29.69
CA GLN A 625 -35.93 -29.61 28.74
C GLN A 625 -36.03 -29.10 27.29
N GLU A 626 -37.21 -28.64 26.85
CA GLU A 626 -37.40 -28.04 25.53
C GLU A 626 -36.60 -26.72 25.39
N ILE A 627 -36.64 -25.86 26.42
CA ILE A 627 -35.85 -24.62 26.50
C ILE A 627 -34.34 -24.94 26.51
N ALA A 628 -33.89 -25.94 27.28
CA ALA A 628 -32.49 -26.35 27.31
C ALA A 628 -32.00 -26.87 25.95
N ALA A 629 -32.81 -27.69 25.27
CA ALA A 629 -32.53 -28.18 23.92
C ALA A 629 -32.43 -27.04 22.90
N GLN A 630 -33.35 -26.06 22.97
CA GLN A 630 -33.32 -24.87 22.12
C GLN A 630 -32.10 -23.99 22.42
N ASN A 631 -31.79 -23.71 23.69
CA ASN A 631 -30.61 -22.93 24.09
C ASN A 631 -29.29 -23.60 23.64
N LEU A 632 -29.18 -24.94 23.73
CA LEU A 632 -28.05 -25.70 23.20
C LEU A 632 -27.90 -25.56 21.68
N ALA A 633 -29.00 -25.74 20.94
CA ALA A 633 -29.01 -25.62 19.49
C ALA A 633 -28.65 -24.19 19.03
N THR A 634 -29.19 -23.17 19.69
CA THR A 634 -28.88 -21.75 19.43
C THR A 634 -27.41 -21.43 19.74
N SER A 635 -26.90 -21.80 20.92
CA SER A 635 -25.51 -21.53 21.30
C SER A 635 -24.51 -22.25 20.38
N SER A 636 -24.85 -23.45 19.91
CA SER A 636 -24.04 -24.16 18.91
C SER A 636 -24.02 -23.45 17.55
N ALA A 637 -25.14 -22.90 17.10
CA ALA A 637 -25.21 -22.08 15.90
C ALA A 637 -24.47 -20.74 16.05
N GLU A 638 -24.45 -20.15 17.24
CA GLU A 638 -23.64 -18.97 17.56
C GLU A 638 -22.14 -19.27 17.48
N ILE A 639 -21.69 -20.40 18.06
CA ILE A 639 -20.29 -20.86 17.96
C ILE A 639 -19.88 -21.01 16.49
N ALA A 640 -20.65 -21.76 15.69
CA ALA A 640 -20.33 -21.96 14.27
C ALA A 640 -20.29 -20.64 13.48
N ARG A 641 -21.24 -19.74 13.72
CA ARG A 641 -21.34 -18.43 13.08
C ARG A 641 -20.14 -17.53 13.42
N ILE A 642 -19.75 -17.47 14.69
CA ILE A 642 -18.63 -16.61 15.13
C ILE A 642 -17.30 -17.23 14.69
N SER A 643 -17.14 -18.56 14.70
CA SER A 643 -15.97 -19.22 14.09
C SER A 643 -15.85 -18.94 12.60
N ASN A 644 -16.95 -18.99 11.84
CA ASN A 644 -16.96 -18.63 10.41
C ASN A 644 -16.62 -17.15 10.20
N ALA A 645 -17.17 -16.27 11.04
CA ALA A 645 -16.84 -14.85 11.03
C ALA A 645 -15.36 -14.59 11.34
N TYR A 646 -14.76 -15.34 12.27
CA TYR A 646 -13.33 -15.25 12.57
C TYR A 646 -12.47 -15.65 11.37
N ASN A 647 -12.79 -16.75 10.68
CA ASN A 647 -12.06 -17.16 9.48
C ASN A 647 -12.23 -16.15 8.32
N GLN A 648 -13.39 -15.50 8.20
CA GLN A 648 -13.60 -14.38 7.26
C GLN A 648 -12.78 -13.15 7.63
N PHE A 649 -12.77 -12.76 8.90
CA PHE A 649 -11.93 -11.69 9.45
C PHE A 649 -10.45 -11.89 9.09
N LEU A 650 -9.88 -13.09 9.30
CA LEU A 650 -8.47 -13.35 8.98
C LEU A 650 -8.15 -13.12 7.48
N SER A 651 -9.01 -13.57 6.57
CA SER A 651 -8.83 -13.33 5.13
C SER A 651 -8.99 -11.86 4.75
N TRP A 652 -9.96 -11.15 5.35
CA TRP A 652 -10.15 -9.71 5.11
C TRP A 652 -8.99 -8.87 5.67
N SER A 653 -8.51 -9.16 6.88
CA SER A 653 -7.37 -8.47 7.47
C SER A 653 -6.08 -8.68 6.67
N ALA A 654 -5.88 -9.84 6.06
CA ALA A 654 -4.76 -10.08 5.15
C ALA A 654 -4.80 -9.14 3.93
N LEU A 655 -5.97 -9.04 3.26
CA LEU A 655 -6.16 -8.17 2.09
C LEU A 655 -6.03 -6.68 2.46
N LEU A 656 -6.70 -6.25 3.53
CA LEU A 656 -6.67 -4.86 4.00
C LEU A 656 -5.26 -4.45 4.44
N GLY A 657 -4.56 -5.31 5.20
CA GLY A 657 -3.19 -5.08 5.62
C GLY A 657 -2.25 -4.87 4.43
N ARG A 658 -2.38 -5.67 3.36
CA ARG A 658 -1.60 -5.50 2.13
C ARG A 658 -1.91 -4.21 1.39
N ALA A 659 -3.20 -3.87 1.24
CA ALA A 659 -3.63 -2.65 0.56
C ALA A 659 -3.18 -1.37 1.27
N ILE A 660 -3.14 -1.38 2.61
CA ILE A 660 -2.64 -0.26 3.43
C ILE A 660 -1.10 -0.19 3.38
N TYR A 661 -0.41 -1.33 3.44
CA TYR A 661 1.04 -1.40 3.52
C TYR A 661 1.76 -1.12 2.19
N ALA A 662 1.22 -1.58 1.06
CA ALA A 662 1.84 -1.48 -0.25
C ALA A 662 0.84 -1.04 -1.34
N PRO A 663 0.25 0.17 -1.25
CA PRO A 663 -0.84 0.60 -2.12
C PRO A 663 -0.48 0.54 -3.61
N PHE A 664 0.75 0.93 -3.95
CA PHE A 664 1.29 0.91 -5.31
C PHE A 664 2.17 -0.31 -5.62
N GLY A 665 2.24 -1.31 -4.72
CA GLY A 665 3.05 -2.51 -4.88
C GLY A 665 4.36 -2.51 -4.09
N ARG A 666 4.96 -3.70 -3.96
CA ARG A 666 6.14 -3.94 -3.10
C ARG A 666 7.49 -3.72 -3.79
N LYS A 667 7.53 -3.66 -5.13
CA LYS A 667 8.76 -3.47 -5.90
C LYS A 667 9.48 -2.21 -5.43
N GLU A 668 10.77 -2.30 -5.11
CA GLU A 668 11.59 -1.11 -4.93
C GLU A 668 11.88 -0.54 -6.33
N THR A 669 11.56 0.74 -6.54
CA THR A 669 11.94 1.46 -7.75
C THR A 669 13.46 1.65 -7.72
N SER A 670 14.18 0.83 -8.50
CA SER A 670 15.56 1.13 -8.88
C SER A 670 15.55 2.31 -9.85
N SER A 671 16.57 3.15 -9.74
CA SER A 671 16.85 4.27 -10.62
C SER A 671 18.25 4.16 -11.17
N ASP A 672 18.45 4.64 -12.39
CA ASP A 672 19.80 4.72 -12.96
C ASP A 672 20.36 6.09 -12.59
N HIS A 673 20.97 6.15 -11.40
CA HIS A 673 21.71 7.30 -10.91
C HIS A 673 22.72 7.78 -11.95
N LEU A 674 22.59 9.02 -12.42
CA LEU A 674 23.65 9.67 -13.18
C LEU A 674 24.85 9.86 -12.25
N ARG A 675 26.01 9.29 -12.62
CA ARG A 675 27.24 9.52 -11.86
C ARG A 675 27.89 10.81 -12.35
N THR A 676 28.51 11.58 -11.47
CA THR A 676 29.33 12.73 -11.88
C THR A 676 30.78 12.26 -12.12
N PRO A 677 31.39 12.49 -13.30
CA PRO A 677 32.79 12.14 -13.55
C PRO A 677 33.73 12.76 -12.52
N GLN A 678 34.59 11.94 -11.89
CA GLN A 678 35.44 12.42 -10.79
C GLN A 678 36.47 13.47 -11.23
N SER A 679 36.94 13.36 -12.48
CA SER A 679 37.87 14.28 -13.16
C SER A 679 37.27 15.63 -13.54
N GLY A 680 35.94 15.79 -13.46
CA GLY A 680 35.24 16.90 -14.10
C GLY A 680 35.12 16.73 -15.62
N LEU A 681 34.60 17.78 -16.26
CA LEU A 681 34.40 17.91 -17.70
C LEU A 681 34.96 19.26 -18.19
N PRO A 682 35.30 19.40 -19.49
CA PRO A 682 35.69 20.69 -20.08
C PRO A 682 34.61 21.77 -19.90
N GLU A 683 34.98 23.06 -19.96
CA GLU A 683 34.08 24.16 -19.57
C GLU A 683 32.78 24.21 -20.40
N ASN A 684 32.84 23.76 -21.66
CA ASN A 684 31.70 23.68 -22.57
C ASN A 684 30.62 22.69 -22.11
N ALA A 685 30.95 21.70 -21.28
CA ALA A 685 29.98 20.74 -20.73
C ALA A 685 30.08 20.64 -19.21
N ARG A 686 29.03 21.02 -18.47
CA ARG A 686 29.02 20.90 -17.00
C ARG A 686 27.82 20.08 -16.52
N ILE A 687 28.08 19.21 -15.55
CA ILE A 687 27.06 18.45 -14.83
C ILE A 687 27.07 18.94 -13.39
N ALA A 688 25.92 19.34 -12.91
CA ALA A 688 25.68 19.68 -11.52
C ALA A 688 24.72 18.67 -10.90
N GLN A 689 24.90 18.38 -9.62
CA GLN A 689 23.95 17.64 -8.81
C GLN A 689 23.04 18.66 -8.10
N ALA A 690 21.73 18.47 -8.17
CA ALA A 690 20.80 19.28 -7.39
C ALA A 690 21.00 19.01 -5.89
N VAL A 691 20.82 20.05 -5.06
CA VAL A 691 20.93 19.96 -3.60
C VAL A 691 19.60 20.38 -2.98
N LEU A 692 19.04 19.50 -2.16
CA LEU A 692 17.79 19.72 -1.44
C LEU A 692 18.05 19.73 0.06
N ASN A 693 17.65 20.81 0.74
CA ASN A 693 17.75 20.90 2.19
C ASN A 693 16.76 19.93 2.85
N ARG A 694 17.02 19.53 4.09
CA ARG A 694 16.17 18.58 4.82
C ARG A 694 14.73 19.06 4.96
N ASP A 695 14.52 20.33 5.26
CA ASP A 695 13.18 20.89 5.46
C ASP A 695 12.41 21.02 4.14
N ASP A 696 13.11 21.34 3.05
CA ASP A 696 12.55 21.36 1.69
C ASP A 696 12.20 19.95 1.22
N ALA A 697 13.01 18.93 1.55
CA ALA A 697 12.69 17.53 1.28
C ALA A 697 11.41 17.05 1.98
N VAL A 698 11.17 17.50 3.23
CA VAL A 698 9.91 17.20 3.93
C VAL A 698 8.74 17.92 3.27
N ARG A 699 8.86 19.22 2.98
CA ARG A 699 7.80 20.00 2.29
C ARG A 699 7.43 19.41 0.94
N MET A 700 8.43 19.14 0.09
CA MET A 700 8.28 18.52 -1.22
C MET A 700 7.61 17.14 -1.11
N THR A 701 8.00 16.32 -0.13
CA THR A 701 7.39 15.00 0.13
C THR A 701 5.92 15.12 0.53
N ASP A 702 5.59 16.03 1.46
CA ASP A 702 4.21 16.23 1.92
C ASP A 702 3.31 16.83 0.82
N GLU A 703 3.84 17.71 -0.03
CA GLU A 703 3.12 18.29 -1.16
C GLU A 703 2.82 17.23 -2.24
N ILE A 704 3.82 16.45 -2.65
CA ILE A 704 3.62 15.31 -3.58
C ILE A 704 2.64 14.28 -2.98
N ARG A 705 2.78 13.96 -1.69
CA ARG A 705 1.83 13.08 -0.99
C ARG A 705 0.41 13.62 -1.04
N SER A 706 0.20 14.92 -0.89
CA SER A 706 -1.14 15.53 -0.96
C SER A 706 -1.77 15.45 -2.36
N HIS A 707 -0.95 15.41 -3.42
CA HIS A 707 -1.39 15.24 -4.80
C HIS A 707 -1.73 13.77 -5.14
N ILE A 708 -0.89 12.83 -4.72
CA ILE A 708 -1.06 11.38 -5.00
C ILE A 708 -2.15 10.77 -4.10
N PHE A 709 -2.09 11.04 -2.79
CA PHE A 709 -3.01 10.50 -1.81
C PHE A 709 -4.19 11.45 -1.61
N GLN A 710 -5.12 11.42 -2.56
CA GLN A 710 -6.39 12.16 -2.50
C GLN A 710 -7.42 11.45 -1.61
N THR A 711 -8.62 12.03 -1.46
CA THR A 711 -9.78 11.42 -0.75
C THR A 711 -10.00 9.96 -1.19
N GLU A 712 -10.35 9.05 -0.27
CA GLU A 712 -10.56 7.61 -0.54
C GLU A 712 -9.37 6.85 -1.16
N TRP A 713 -8.12 7.31 -0.97
CA TRP A 713 -6.97 6.61 -1.55
C TRP A 713 -6.79 5.17 -1.04
N ALA A 714 -7.15 4.87 0.22
CA ALA A 714 -6.99 3.52 0.76
C ALA A 714 -8.06 2.57 0.20
N HIS A 715 -9.26 3.09 -0.05
CA HIS A 715 -10.34 2.40 -0.75
C HIS A 715 -9.97 2.08 -2.21
N ARG A 716 -9.41 3.07 -2.94
CA ARG A 716 -8.87 2.86 -4.30
C ARG A 716 -7.70 1.88 -4.33
N SER A 717 -6.85 1.89 -3.30
CA SER A 717 -5.73 0.94 -3.16
C SER A 717 -6.21 -0.51 -3.12
N LEU A 718 -7.16 -0.83 -2.23
CA LEU A 718 -7.72 -2.18 -2.13
C LEU A 718 -8.34 -2.61 -3.45
N LYS A 719 -9.15 -1.74 -4.07
CA LYS A 719 -9.79 -2.03 -5.35
C LYS A 719 -8.76 -2.31 -6.44
N SER A 720 -7.76 -1.44 -6.61
CA SER A 720 -6.67 -1.64 -7.58
C SER A 720 -5.92 -2.95 -7.33
N MET A 721 -5.62 -3.29 -6.08
CA MET A 721 -4.95 -4.55 -5.76
C MET A 721 -5.79 -5.77 -6.17
N LEU A 722 -7.10 -5.76 -5.92
CA LEU A 722 -8.01 -6.85 -6.30
C LEU A 722 -8.19 -6.94 -7.81
N ASP A 723 -8.36 -5.80 -8.49
CA ASP A 723 -8.43 -5.73 -9.95
C ASP A 723 -7.12 -6.27 -10.58
N ASP A 724 -5.96 -5.89 -10.05
CA ASP A 724 -4.65 -6.39 -10.50
C ASP A 724 -4.48 -7.90 -10.25
N MET A 725 -4.91 -8.41 -9.08
CA MET A 725 -4.87 -9.84 -8.75
C MET A 725 -5.77 -10.65 -9.67
N ASN A 726 -7.03 -10.25 -9.85
CA ASN A 726 -7.98 -10.89 -10.77
C ASN A 726 -7.39 -10.94 -12.20
N ASN A 727 -6.99 -9.78 -12.74
CA ASN A 727 -6.40 -9.69 -14.07
C ASN A 727 -5.12 -10.53 -14.25
N THR A 728 -4.34 -10.71 -13.19
CA THR A 728 -3.06 -11.47 -13.23
C THR A 728 -3.30 -12.97 -13.14
N PHE A 729 -4.24 -13.42 -12.30
CA PHE A 729 -4.56 -14.84 -12.17
C PHE A 729 -5.37 -15.37 -13.37
N GLU A 730 -6.27 -14.56 -13.95
CA GLU A 730 -6.96 -14.90 -15.20
C GLU A 730 -5.98 -15.04 -16.38
N ARG A 731 -5.08 -14.05 -16.57
CA ARG A 731 -4.06 -14.09 -17.63
C ARG A 731 -3.18 -15.34 -17.54
N ASN A 732 -2.82 -15.76 -16.32
CA ASN A 732 -2.00 -16.94 -16.07
C ASN A 732 -2.79 -18.26 -15.93
N ARG A 733 -4.12 -18.23 -16.15
CA ARG A 733 -5.03 -19.39 -16.12
C ARG A 733 -4.90 -20.28 -14.86
N THR A 734 -4.68 -19.68 -13.70
CA THR A 734 -4.43 -20.40 -12.43
C THR A 734 -5.68 -21.04 -11.82
N GLY A 735 -6.74 -21.27 -12.60
CA GLY A 735 -8.03 -21.80 -12.13
C GLY A 735 -8.85 -20.84 -11.24
N HIS A 736 -8.45 -19.57 -11.16
CA HIS A 736 -9.18 -18.54 -10.42
C HIS A 736 -10.24 -17.90 -11.32
N THR A 737 -11.43 -17.68 -10.78
CA THR A 737 -12.48 -16.85 -11.39
C THR A 737 -12.34 -15.44 -10.84
N ALA A 738 -12.36 -14.39 -11.68
CA ALA A 738 -12.46 -13.03 -11.16
C ALA A 738 -13.78 -12.83 -10.40
N VAL A 739 -13.69 -12.12 -9.27
CA VAL A 739 -14.84 -11.79 -8.41
C VAL A 739 -14.78 -10.31 -8.06
N ALA A 740 -15.92 -9.64 -8.12
CA ALA A 740 -16.03 -8.23 -7.76
C ALA A 740 -16.08 -8.04 -6.22
N LEU A 741 -15.51 -6.95 -5.71
CA LEU A 741 -15.39 -6.68 -4.27
C LEU A 741 -16.72 -6.81 -3.50
N ASN A 742 -17.83 -6.36 -4.10
CA ASN A 742 -19.17 -6.43 -3.53
C ASN A 742 -19.72 -7.86 -3.39
N GLU A 743 -19.27 -8.79 -4.23
CA GLU A 743 -19.66 -10.21 -4.17
C GLU A 743 -18.83 -10.98 -3.13
N MET A 744 -17.62 -10.50 -2.82
CA MET A 744 -16.72 -11.14 -1.85
C MET A 744 -17.22 -11.04 -0.40
N TRP A 745 -18.00 -10.02 -0.05
CA TRP A 745 -18.42 -9.75 1.34
C TRP A 745 -19.09 -10.93 2.04
N GLY A 746 -19.83 -11.77 1.31
CA GLY A 746 -20.52 -12.95 1.86
C GLY A 746 -19.73 -14.25 1.81
N MET A 747 -18.53 -14.27 1.20
CA MET A 747 -17.80 -15.52 0.95
C MET A 747 -17.16 -16.07 2.22
N ALA A 748 -17.11 -17.40 2.37
CA ALA A 748 -16.37 -18.04 3.46
C ALA A 748 -14.88 -17.67 3.39
N GLY A 749 -14.23 -17.55 4.54
CA GLY A 749 -12.83 -17.11 4.65
C GLY A 749 -11.84 -18.27 4.72
N LEU A 750 -10.84 -18.14 5.61
CA LEU A 750 -9.72 -19.06 5.76
C LEU A 750 -10.16 -20.55 5.76
N GLY A 751 -9.58 -21.32 4.84
CA GLY A 751 -9.77 -22.78 4.75
C GLY A 751 -10.94 -23.25 3.88
N SER A 752 -11.66 -22.35 3.24
CA SER A 752 -12.86 -22.66 2.43
C SER A 752 -12.63 -22.83 0.93
N SER A 753 -11.46 -22.45 0.41
CA SER A 753 -11.09 -22.40 -1.03
C SER A 753 -11.95 -21.46 -1.92
N THR A 754 -12.69 -20.53 -1.31
CA THR A 754 -13.40 -19.45 -2.03
C THR A 754 -12.43 -18.44 -2.67
N ALA A 755 -12.95 -17.51 -3.47
CA ALA A 755 -12.13 -16.41 -4.00
C ALA A 755 -11.50 -15.54 -2.89
N LEU A 756 -12.23 -15.21 -1.83
CA LEU A 756 -11.70 -14.47 -0.66
C LEU A 756 -10.50 -15.20 -0.02
N ASP A 757 -10.65 -16.49 0.24
CA ASP A 757 -9.61 -17.34 0.82
C ASP A 757 -8.39 -17.44 -0.12
N ASN A 758 -8.61 -17.74 -1.40
CA ASN A 758 -7.55 -17.91 -2.39
C ASN A 758 -6.78 -16.60 -2.67
N LEU A 759 -7.47 -15.46 -2.77
CA LEU A 759 -6.81 -14.16 -2.91
C LEU A 759 -5.98 -13.84 -1.66
N SER A 760 -6.54 -14.05 -0.45
CA SER A 760 -5.81 -13.78 0.81
C SER A 760 -4.54 -14.61 0.97
N ARG A 761 -4.50 -15.86 0.48
CA ARG A 761 -3.28 -16.69 0.48
C ARG A 761 -2.25 -16.29 -0.56
N ASN A 762 -2.68 -15.78 -1.72
CA ASN A 762 -1.80 -15.52 -2.87
C ASN A 762 -1.23 -14.09 -2.90
N LEU A 763 -1.29 -13.35 -1.79
CA LEU A 763 -0.76 -11.98 -1.68
C LEU A 763 0.75 -11.85 -1.92
N ASP A 764 1.54 -12.90 -1.66
CA ASP A 764 2.99 -12.95 -1.92
C ASP A 764 3.35 -13.88 -3.11
N HIS A 765 2.35 -14.24 -3.94
CA HIS A 765 2.55 -15.06 -5.14
C HIS A 765 3.58 -14.39 -6.08
N PRO A 766 4.50 -15.13 -6.76
CA PRO A 766 5.54 -14.55 -7.61
C PRO A 766 5.04 -13.48 -8.59
N TYR A 767 3.93 -13.72 -9.29
CA TYR A 767 3.32 -12.77 -10.22
C TYR A 767 2.89 -11.42 -9.59
N MET A 768 2.68 -11.36 -8.27
CA MET A 768 2.33 -10.12 -7.56
C MET A 768 3.56 -9.32 -7.12
N LYS A 769 4.77 -9.91 -7.16
CA LYS A 769 6.02 -9.20 -6.79
C LYS A 769 6.39 -8.13 -7.81
N ASP A 770 6.02 -8.33 -9.08
CA ASP A 770 6.30 -7.41 -10.18
C ASP A 770 5.31 -6.23 -10.26
N ARG A 771 4.26 -6.21 -9.42
CA ARG A 771 3.30 -5.09 -9.33
C ARG A 771 4.02 -3.83 -8.87
N ASP A 772 4.06 -2.83 -9.75
CA ASP A 772 4.58 -1.50 -9.47
C ASP A 772 3.76 -0.44 -10.22
N LEU A 773 2.99 0.33 -9.46
CA LEU A 773 2.25 1.50 -9.95
C LEU A 773 2.95 2.82 -9.61
N LYS A 774 4.07 2.78 -8.87
CA LYS A 774 4.78 3.98 -8.37
C LYS A 774 5.30 4.81 -9.53
N GLN A 775 5.87 4.16 -10.56
CA GLN A 775 6.35 4.83 -11.76
C GLN A 775 5.22 5.56 -12.50
N GLN A 776 4.03 4.96 -12.60
CA GLN A 776 2.88 5.56 -13.28
C GLN A 776 2.34 6.78 -12.50
N GLU A 777 2.18 6.68 -11.18
CA GLU A 777 1.73 7.82 -10.37
C GLU A 777 2.80 8.93 -10.32
N TRP A 778 4.09 8.57 -10.26
CA TRP A 778 5.18 9.54 -10.33
C TRP A 778 5.18 10.30 -11.66
N GLN A 779 4.96 9.61 -12.78
CA GLN A 779 4.86 10.25 -14.09
C GLN A 779 3.72 11.26 -14.17
N LYS A 780 2.56 11.00 -13.53
CA LYS A 780 1.47 11.99 -13.43
C LYS A 780 1.89 13.24 -12.65
N VAL A 781 2.62 13.08 -11.54
CA VAL A 781 3.09 14.22 -10.73
C VAL A 781 4.06 15.12 -11.50
N ILE A 782 5.05 14.55 -12.19
CA ILE A 782 6.06 15.35 -12.90
C ILE A 782 5.54 15.99 -14.19
N THR A 783 4.47 15.44 -14.77
CA THR A 783 3.79 15.99 -15.96
C THR A 783 2.70 17.02 -15.65
N ASP A 784 2.20 17.11 -14.40
CA ASP A 784 1.29 18.20 -14.00
C ASP A 784 2.04 19.55 -14.01
N PRO A 785 1.63 20.54 -14.84
CA PRO A 785 2.29 21.83 -14.94
C PRO A 785 2.27 22.67 -13.65
N ARG A 786 1.41 22.37 -12.67
CA ARG A 786 1.41 23.02 -11.35
C ARG A 786 2.46 22.38 -10.44
N MET A 787 2.44 21.06 -10.33
CA MET A 787 3.42 20.30 -9.53
C MET A 787 4.83 20.52 -10.06
N SER A 788 5.07 20.33 -11.37
CA SER A 788 6.39 20.55 -12.01
C SER A 788 7.02 21.90 -11.63
N ARG A 789 6.25 23.00 -11.66
CA ARG A 789 6.72 24.33 -11.24
C ARG A 789 7.06 24.41 -9.75
N SER A 790 6.30 23.76 -8.87
CA SER A 790 6.61 23.70 -7.44
C SER A 790 7.88 22.88 -7.17
N LEU A 791 8.00 21.71 -7.81
CA LEU A 791 9.20 20.86 -7.70
C LEU A 791 10.47 21.57 -8.18
N GLN A 792 10.37 22.39 -9.23
CA GLN A 792 11.47 23.24 -9.70
C GLN A 792 11.89 24.33 -8.69
N GLN A 793 10.98 24.84 -7.85
CA GLN A 793 11.32 25.82 -6.81
C GLN A 793 12.14 25.19 -5.67
N TYR A 794 11.86 23.95 -5.29
CA TYR A 794 12.66 23.23 -4.29
C TYR A 794 14.07 22.90 -4.80
N LEU A 795 14.26 22.71 -6.11
CA LEU A 795 15.56 22.44 -6.75
C LEU A 795 16.31 23.74 -7.13
N GLY A 796 16.31 24.73 -6.23
CA GLY A 796 16.89 26.06 -6.45
C GLY A 796 18.42 26.15 -6.38
N HIS A 797 19.10 25.12 -5.86
CA HIS A 797 20.55 25.08 -5.67
C HIS A 797 21.18 23.84 -6.29
N VAL A 798 22.40 23.99 -6.82
CA VAL A 798 23.17 22.91 -7.43
C VAL A 798 24.65 22.96 -7.00
N THR A 799 25.27 21.80 -6.92
CA THR A 799 26.72 21.65 -6.73
C THR A 799 27.36 20.99 -7.96
N PHE A 800 28.51 21.48 -8.39
CA PHE A 800 29.25 20.91 -9.52
C PHE A 800 30.75 20.92 -9.25
N ARG A 801 31.50 20.14 -10.03
CA ARG A 801 32.97 20.14 -10.00
C ARG A 801 33.52 21.02 -11.10
N GLU A 802 34.56 21.77 -10.77
CA GLU A 802 35.36 22.58 -11.69
C GLU A 802 36.84 22.36 -11.34
N GLU A 803 37.77 22.69 -12.23
CA GLU A 803 39.20 22.51 -11.98
C GLU A 803 39.62 23.27 -10.69
N GLY A 804 39.93 22.51 -9.63
CA GLY A 804 40.25 23.04 -8.31
C GLY A 804 39.24 22.75 -7.18
N GLY A 805 38.05 22.20 -7.45
CA GLY A 805 37.16 21.72 -6.37
C GLY A 805 35.67 21.64 -6.70
N ALA A 806 34.86 21.40 -5.66
CA ALA A 806 33.41 21.49 -5.73
C ALA A 806 32.96 22.94 -5.49
N ARG A 807 32.03 23.43 -6.32
CA ARG A 807 31.36 24.74 -6.20
C ARG A 807 29.86 24.55 -6.01
N SER A 808 29.22 25.53 -5.39
CA SER A 808 27.78 25.58 -5.15
C SER A 808 27.24 26.95 -5.59
N GLN A 809 26.12 26.98 -6.30
CA GLN A 809 25.45 28.21 -6.74
C GLN A 809 23.95 27.96 -6.97
N SER A 810 23.19 28.99 -7.33
CA SER A 810 21.78 28.80 -7.70
C SER A 810 21.63 28.10 -9.05
N THR A 811 20.53 27.38 -9.23
CA THR A 811 20.11 26.76 -10.49
C THR A 811 20.03 27.80 -11.62
N SER A 812 19.54 29.01 -11.32
CA SER A 812 19.49 30.15 -12.23
C SER A 812 20.87 30.62 -12.69
N GLU A 813 21.85 30.71 -11.79
CA GLU A 813 23.23 31.09 -12.16
C GLU A 813 23.93 29.99 -12.96
N PHE A 814 23.62 28.72 -12.71
CA PHE A 814 24.20 27.59 -13.44
C PHE A 814 23.72 27.49 -14.90
N LEU A 815 22.47 27.88 -15.16
CA LEU A 815 21.88 27.95 -16.51
C LEU A 815 22.02 29.34 -17.15
N ALA A 816 22.57 30.34 -16.44
CA ALA A 816 22.76 31.69 -16.96
C ALA A 816 23.64 31.68 -18.22
N GLY A 817 23.23 32.43 -19.23
CA GLY A 817 23.91 32.49 -20.52
C GLY A 817 23.64 31.32 -21.48
N MET A 818 22.95 30.25 -21.06
CA MET A 818 22.51 29.19 -21.97
C MET A 818 21.29 29.61 -22.81
N ASN A 819 20.32 30.29 -22.20
CA ASN A 819 19.03 30.63 -22.81
C ASN A 819 18.95 32.08 -23.32
N GLN A 820 20.08 32.77 -23.55
CA GLN A 820 20.03 34.14 -24.05
C GLN A 820 19.57 34.17 -25.51
N GLU A 821 18.61 35.05 -25.80
CA GLU A 821 18.06 35.21 -27.14
C GLU A 821 19.15 35.57 -28.17
N LYS A 822 18.84 35.23 -29.43
CA LYS A 822 19.73 35.12 -30.61
C LYS A 822 20.64 36.33 -30.93
N GLY A 823 20.54 37.45 -30.21
CA GLY A 823 21.30 38.69 -30.42
C GLY A 823 22.52 38.92 -29.53
N ALA A 824 22.72 38.15 -28.44
CA ALA A 824 23.83 38.36 -27.49
C ALA A 824 25.05 37.44 -27.74
N LEU A 825 25.17 36.86 -28.95
CA LEU A 825 26.09 35.75 -29.22
C LEU A 825 27.45 36.28 -29.70
N GLN A 826 28.48 36.20 -28.86
CA GLN A 826 29.85 36.55 -29.23
C GLN A 826 30.31 35.68 -30.41
N ALA A 827 30.87 36.30 -31.45
CA ALA A 827 31.40 35.62 -32.63
C ALA A 827 32.39 34.49 -32.29
N PHE A 828 32.61 33.58 -33.25
CA PHE A 828 33.69 32.60 -33.16
C PHE A 828 35.04 33.30 -33.12
N SER A 829 36.04 32.69 -32.47
CA SER A 829 37.42 33.18 -32.39
C SER A 829 37.94 33.58 -33.77
N PRO A 830 38.54 34.79 -33.93
CA PRO A 830 39.20 35.20 -35.16
C PRO A 830 40.30 34.24 -35.62
N ASN A 831 40.85 33.42 -34.72
CA ASN A 831 41.89 32.43 -35.01
C ASN A 831 41.33 31.08 -35.50
N ALA A 832 40.00 30.88 -35.49
CA ALA A 832 39.37 29.66 -36.01
C ALA A 832 39.41 29.57 -37.55
N LEU A 833 39.70 30.69 -38.21
CA LEU A 833 39.86 30.82 -39.66
C LEU A 833 41.15 31.61 -39.96
N THR A 834 41.53 31.64 -41.24
CA THR A 834 42.47 32.63 -41.78
C THR A 834 42.02 34.06 -41.51
N SER A 835 42.97 35.01 -41.46
CA SER A 835 42.68 36.44 -41.31
C SER A 835 41.75 36.98 -42.41
N ALA A 836 41.89 36.47 -43.64
CA ALA A 836 40.97 36.75 -44.74
C ALA A 836 39.54 36.25 -44.44
N GLY A 837 39.39 35.02 -43.93
CA GLY A 837 38.10 34.48 -43.52
C GLY A 837 37.43 35.26 -42.38
N GLY A 838 38.24 35.74 -41.42
CA GLY A 838 37.77 36.62 -40.35
C GLY A 838 37.31 37.99 -40.86
N ALA A 839 38.04 38.60 -41.81
CA ALA A 839 37.70 39.90 -42.38
C ALA A 839 36.40 39.90 -43.21
N GLU A 840 36.09 38.77 -43.87
CA GLU A 840 34.82 38.55 -44.60
C GLU A 840 33.62 38.27 -43.65
N GLY A 841 33.81 38.28 -42.33
CA GLY A 841 32.75 38.08 -41.35
C GLY A 841 32.24 36.63 -41.25
N TYR A 842 33.03 35.64 -41.70
CA TYR A 842 32.66 34.21 -41.61
C TYR A 842 32.73 33.64 -40.18
N THR A 843 33.33 34.37 -39.24
CA THR A 843 33.27 34.07 -37.79
C THR A 843 31.97 34.52 -37.12
N GLU A 844 31.06 35.20 -37.82
CA GLU A 844 29.75 35.55 -37.28
C GLU A 844 28.83 34.32 -37.12
N ILE A 845 28.01 34.35 -36.07
CA ILE A 845 27.05 33.29 -35.75
C ILE A 845 25.76 33.50 -36.55
N ASP A 846 25.30 32.42 -37.20
CA ASP A 846 24.00 32.36 -37.83
C ASP A 846 22.92 32.09 -36.76
N GLY A 847 22.42 33.16 -36.14
CA GLY A 847 21.37 33.10 -35.12
C GLY A 847 20.06 32.45 -35.59
N SER A 848 19.84 32.31 -36.91
CA SER A 848 18.69 31.56 -37.45
C SER A 848 18.88 30.04 -37.32
N ARG A 849 20.13 29.58 -37.31
CA ARG A 849 20.52 28.16 -37.23
C ARG A 849 20.98 27.71 -35.85
N THR A 850 21.22 28.61 -34.90
CA THR A 850 21.46 28.26 -33.49
C THR A 850 20.32 27.40 -32.93
N ARG A 851 20.65 26.25 -32.36
CA ARG A 851 19.73 25.29 -31.76
C ARG A 851 19.87 25.30 -30.25
N ILE A 852 18.74 25.40 -29.55
CA ILE A 852 18.63 25.19 -28.11
C ILE A 852 17.71 23.99 -27.93
N VAL A 853 18.19 22.96 -27.24
CA VAL A 853 17.45 21.74 -26.94
C VAL A 853 17.41 21.61 -25.43
N GLU A 854 16.22 21.82 -24.87
CA GLU A 854 15.93 21.64 -23.45
C GLU A 854 15.29 20.26 -23.24
N VAL A 855 15.74 19.57 -22.19
CA VAL A 855 15.15 18.31 -21.71
C VAL A 855 14.77 18.55 -20.26
N ASP A 856 13.50 18.33 -19.94
CA ASP A 856 12.91 18.63 -18.63
C ASP A 856 11.79 17.62 -18.29
N SER A 857 11.02 17.89 -17.23
CA SER A 857 9.92 17.03 -16.81
C SER A 857 8.67 17.09 -17.72
N GLN A 858 8.63 18.02 -18.69
CA GLN A 858 7.52 18.17 -19.63
C GLN A 858 7.78 17.45 -20.95
N THR A 859 9.04 17.16 -21.27
CA THR A 859 9.40 16.33 -22.42
C THR A 859 9.01 14.88 -22.16
N ALA A 860 8.06 14.35 -22.92
CA ALA A 860 7.42 13.03 -22.67
C ALA A 860 8.35 11.80 -22.71
N LEU A 861 9.65 12.01 -22.96
CA LEU A 861 10.71 11.00 -23.03
C LEU A 861 11.44 10.80 -21.68
N THR A 862 11.32 11.75 -20.74
CA THR A 862 12.08 11.75 -19.47
C THR A 862 11.17 11.70 -18.25
N SER A 863 11.02 10.51 -17.67
CA SER A 863 10.25 10.29 -16.43
C SER A 863 11.03 10.66 -15.16
N GLN A 864 11.72 11.81 -15.17
CA GLN A 864 12.71 12.23 -14.17
C GLN A 864 12.61 13.73 -13.83
N LEU A 865 13.16 14.12 -12.68
CA LEU A 865 13.32 15.52 -12.26
C LEU A 865 14.61 16.18 -12.80
N SER A 866 15.54 15.37 -13.32
CA SER A 866 16.78 15.85 -13.96
C SER A 866 16.46 16.71 -15.18
N ARG A 867 17.28 17.74 -15.41
CA ARG A 867 17.12 18.70 -16.51
C ARG A 867 18.40 18.80 -17.30
N SER A 868 18.32 19.01 -18.62
CA SER A 868 19.48 19.41 -19.42
C SER A 868 19.15 20.50 -20.42
N VAL A 869 20.15 21.30 -20.76
CA VAL A 869 20.10 22.34 -21.78
C VAL A 869 21.34 22.18 -22.66
N THR A 870 21.11 21.94 -23.95
CA THR A 870 22.16 21.83 -24.97
C THR A 870 22.00 22.97 -25.96
N VAL A 871 23.04 23.76 -26.16
CA VAL A 871 23.06 24.89 -27.10
C VAL A 871 24.14 24.62 -28.14
N VAL A 872 23.74 24.53 -29.41
CA VAL A 872 24.67 24.36 -30.53
C VAL A 872 24.55 25.56 -31.46
N GLN A 873 25.67 26.25 -31.66
CA GLN A 873 25.75 27.46 -32.46
C GLN A 873 26.49 27.17 -33.75
N TYR A 874 25.96 27.71 -34.85
CA TYR A 874 26.48 27.51 -36.20
C TYR A 874 26.93 28.84 -36.78
N GLY A 875 28.09 28.85 -37.44
CA GLY A 875 28.57 30.00 -38.21
C GLY A 875 27.89 30.12 -39.56
N LYS A 876 28.21 31.19 -40.28
CA LYS A 876 27.89 31.33 -41.71
C LYS A 876 28.54 30.22 -42.55
N ILE A 877 28.00 29.99 -43.74
CA ILE A 877 28.57 29.05 -44.71
C ILE A 877 29.90 29.63 -45.24
N THR A 878 30.97 28.85 -45.13
CA THR A 878 32.35 29.25 -45.39
C THR A 878 33.04 28.24 -46.31
N ASP A 879 34.01 28.66 -47.12
CA ASP A 879 34.80 27.83 -48.05
C ASP A 879 36.06 27.26 -47.34
N PHE A 880 36.40 25.99 -47.57
CA PHE A 880 37.58 25.33 -46.96
C PHE A 880 38.90 26.09 -47.15
N LYS A 881 39.06 26.89 -48.21
CA LYS A 881 40.25 27.74 -48.39
C LYS A 881 40.48 28.73 -47.23
N TYR A 882 39.44 29.07 -46.47
CA TYR A 882 39.56 29.96 -45.30
C TYR A 882 39.88 29.23 -43.99
N LEU A 883 39.83 27.89 -43.97
CA LEU A 883 40.13 27.06 -42.80
C LEU A 883 41.64 26.79 -42.67
N ILE A 884 42.33 26.67 -43.80
CA ILE A 884 43.73 26.30 -43.90
C ILE A 884 44.56 27.57 -44.20
N PRO A 885 45.68 27.83 -43.51
CA PRO A 885 46.54 28.97 -43.84
C PRO A 885 47.14 28.84 -45.25
N ASP A 886 47.06 29.91 -46.04
CA ASP A 886 47.63 29.95 -47.40
C ASP A 886 49.11 29.53 -47.38
N SER A 887 49.46 28.59 -48.26
CA SER A 887 50.85 28.19 -48.47
C SER A 887 51.61 29.30 -49.19
N VAL A 888 52.27 30.18 -48.44
CA VAL A 888 53.17 31.19 -48.99
C VAL A 888 54.55 30.57 -49.28
N PRO A 889 54.95 30.33 -50.55
CA PRO A 889 56.34 30.05 -50.88
C PRO A 889 57.15 31.34 -50.78
N GLY A 890 57.52 31.73 -49.56
CA GLY A 890 58.08 33.07 -49.32
C GLY A 890 58.45 33.35 -47.88
N ALA A 891 58.92 32.34 -47.13
CA ALA A 891 59.58 32.61 -45.85
C ALA A 891 60.90 33.33 -46.12
N HIS A 892 60.94 34.65 -45.90
CA HIS A 892 62.20 35.34 -45.65
C HIS A 892 62.76 34.79 -44.33
N THR A 893 63.73 33.88 -44.45
CA THR A 893 64.59 33.47 -43.35
C THR A 893 65.34 34.69 -42.84
N PHE A 894 64.93 35.21 -41.68
CA PHE A 894 65.75 36.10 -40.88
C PHE A 894 66.86 35.30 -40.19
N ASP A 895 67.82 34.82 -41.00
CA ASP A 895 69.14 34.42 -40.51
C ASP A 895 69.95 35.67 -40.15
N ASN A 896 69.66 36.24 -38.98
CA ASN A 896 70.71 36.77 -38.10
C ASN A 896 70.16 37.13 -36.71
N THR A 897 70.55 36.34 -35.72
CA THR A 897 70.49 36.71 -34.30
C THR A 897 71.67 37.61 -33.95
N ALA A 898 71.74 38.80 -34.54
CA ALA A 898 72.72 39.84 -34.25
C ALA A 898 72.24 41.20 -34.76
N ASP A 899 71.41 41.87 -33.97
CA ASP A 899 71.39 43.34 -33.73
C ASP A 899 70.06 43.72 -33.03
N LEU A 900 70.01 43.45 -31.73
CA LEU A 900 69.07 44.10 -30.81
C LEU A 900 69.79 45.32 -30.20
N SER A 901 69.77 46.45 -30.90
CA SER A 901 70.10 47.76 -30.33
C SER A 901 68.84 48.59 -30.15
N LEU A 902 68.50 48.85 -28.90
CA LEU A 902 67.63 49.95 -28.51
C LEU A 902 68.42 51.26 -28.67
N ASP A 903 68.18 51.99 -29.75
CA ASP A 903 68.24 53.46 -29.90
C ASP A 903 68.12 53.79 -31.41
N GLU A 904 67.73 55.04 -31.72
CA GLU A 904 67.33 55.55 -33.06
C GLU A 904 65.95 55.04 -33.55
N LEU A 905 64.97 55.88 -33.93
CA LEU A 905 64.95 57.35 -34.07
C LEU A 905 63.60 57.93 -33.63
N ASP A 906 63.70 59.03 -32.88
CA ASP A 906 62.67 60.06 -32.76
C ASP A 906 62.60 60.81 -34.11
N ASP A 907 61.45 60.80 -34.78
CA ASP A 907 61.08 61.95 -35.59
C ASP A 907 59.56 62.07 -35.78
N THR A 908 59.09 63.31 -35.82
CA THR A 908 57.67 63.66 -35.87
C THR A 908 57.30 64.27 -37.23
N SER A 909 55.99 64.35 -37.48
CA SER A 909 55.29 65.30 -38.39
C SER A 909 54.60 64.75 -39.66
N HIS A 910 53.49 65.43 -40.01
CA HIS A 910 52.59 65.26 -41.16
C HIS A 910 51.71 63.98 -41.12
N MET A 911 50.37 64.01 -41.18
CA MET A 911 49.37 65.02 -41.59
C MET A 911 48.19 65.01 -40.58
N GLY A 912 47.27 65.98 -40.45
CA GLY A 912 46.96 67.18 -41.23
C GLY A 912 45.42 67.37 -41.28
N PHE A 913 44.83 68.01 -40.26
CA PHE A 913 43.36 68.22 -40.14
C PHE A 913 42.88 69.53 -40.79
N GLY A 914 41.66 69.50 -41.35
CA GLY A 914 40.90 70.67 -41.81
C GLY A 914 39.60 70.86 -41.01
N VAL A 915 39.19 72.13 -40.80
CA VAL A 915 38.16 72.58 -39.84
C VAL A 915 37.07 73.40 -40.57
N PRO A 916 35.83 73.47 -40.04
CA PRO A 916 35.24 74.78 -39.66
C PRO A 916 34.48 74.71 -38.31
N THR A 917 34.89 75.42 -37.23
CA THR A 917 34.45 76.78 -36.79
C THR A 917 32.95 76.91 -36.46
N GLN A 918 32.55 76.98 -35.16
CA GLN A 918 32.41 78.17 -34.28
C GLN A 918 30.97 78.76 -34.34
N THR A 919 30.32 79.33 -33.31
CA THR A 919 30.66 79.70 -31.91
C THR A 919 29.78 78.87 -30.91
N ASP A 920 29.59 79.12 -29.60
CA ASP A 920 29.96 80.21 -28.67
C ASP A 920 30.07 79.74 -27.19
N ALA A 921 30.20 80.67 -26.24
CA ALA A 921 30.29 80.47 -24.77
C ALA A 921 29.26 81.37 -24.02
N PRO A 922 29.28 81.60 -22.67
CA PRO A 922 30.15 81.13 -21.57
C PRO A 922 29.31 80.59 -20.35
N SER A 923 29.72 80.47 -19.07
CA SER A 923 30.96 80.69 -18.28
C SER A 923 30.98 79.78 -17.02
N ASP A 924 32.12 79.78 -16.31
CA ASP A 924 32.30 79.54 -14.85
C ASP A 924 32.20 78.14 -14.22
N SER A 925 32.93 77.86 -13.12
CA SER A 925 34.39 77.96 -12.84
C SER A 925 34.70 77.34 -11.45
N ARG A 926 35.99 76.97 -11.22
CA ARG A 926 36.57 76.33 -10.00
C ARG A 926 36.18 74.84 -9.82
N GLY A 927 37.09 73.89 -9.56
CA GLY A 927 38.56 73.92 -9.55
C GLY A 927 39.18 73.37 -8.26
N THR A 928 40.10 72.40 -8.39
CA THR A 928 41.13 71.95 -7.41
C THR A 928 40.62 71.35 -6.08
N GLN A 929 41.25 70.35 -5.43
CA GLN A 929 42.52 69.64 -5.64
C GLN A 929 42.51 68.29 -4.87
N GLU A 930 43.49 67.40 -5.12
CA GLU A 930 44.25 66.51 -4.20
C GLU A 930 43.68 66.10 -2.81
N SER A 931 43.96 64.93 -2.21
CA SER A 931 44.73 63.72 -2.60
C SER A 931 44.43 62.54 -1.63
N THR A 932 44.99 61.36 -1.95
CA THR A 932 45.01 60.04 -1.25
C THR A 932 45.67 60.02 0.16
N PRO A 933 45.87 58.88 0.90
CA PRO A 933 45.38 57.47 0.79
C PRO A 933 44.99 56.75 2.13
N TRP A 934 44.72 55.43 2.05
CA TRP A 934 44.87 54.33 3.07
C TRP A 934 43.73 53.89 4.01
N GLN A 935 43.74 52.56 4.27
CA GLN A 935 42.84 51.69 5.06
C GLN A 935 43.34 51.57 6.54
N PRO A 936 42.92 50.61 7.42
CA PRO A 936 41.76 49.68 7.44
C PRO A 936 40.98 49.64 8.80
N GLY A 937 39.89 48.84 8.93
CA GLY A 937 39.45 48.39 10.28
C GLY A 937 37.97 47.97 10.51
N SER A 938 37.75 46.66 10.66
CA SER A 938 36.77 45.97 11.56
C SER A 938 35.30 46.43 11.76
N ASN A 939 34.38 45.57 11.31
CA ASN A 939 33.07 45.16 11.87
C ASN A 939 32.46 45.91 13.08
N ALA A 940 31.24 46.44 12.89
CA ALA A 940 30.09 46.25 13.79
C ALA A 940 28.76 46.58 13.08
N ASN A 941 27.76 45.71 13.15
CA ASN A 941 26.37 46.06 12.80
C ASN A 941 25.77 46.95 13.90
N PRO A 942 24.79 47.79 13.56
CA PRO A 942 23.46 47.51 14.10
C PRO A 942 22.30 47.67 13.10
N VAL A 943 21.21 47.00 13.48
CA VAL A 943 19.86 47.01 12.87
C VAL A 943 19.20 48.39 12.99
N PHE A 944 18.44 48.83 11.96
CA PHE A 944 17.02 49.26 12.05
C PHE A 944 16.51 49.84 10.71
N GLY A 945 15.29 49.48 10.31
CA GLY A 945 14.63 50.05 9.13
C GLY A 945 13.61 49.11 8.46
N GLN A 946 12.37 49.07 8.96
CA GLN A 946 11.23 48.40 8.32
C GLN A 946 9.96 49.28 8.52
N PRO A 947 8.82 49.01 7.86
CA PRO A 947 8.41 49.82 6.70
C PRO A 947 7.17 50.69 6.97
N GLY A 948 6.91 51.64 6.07
CA GLY A 948 5.67 52.44 6.10
C GLY A 948 4.46 51.69 5.56
N THR A 949 3.38 51.65 6.35
CA THR A 949 2.03 51.20 5.94
C THR A 949 1.17 52.40 5.52
N PRO A 950 0.31 52.29 4.48
CA PRO A 950 -0.72 53.28 4.20
C PRO A 950 -1.90 53.13 5.18
N ASP A 951 -2.50 54.27 5.55
CA ASP A 951 -3.76 54.35 6.31
C ASP A 951 -4.96 54.12 5.38
N LEU A 952 -5.98 53.42 5.87
CA LEU A 952 -7.25 53.14 5.20
C LEU A 952 -8.40 53.46 6.16
N SER A 953 -8.69 54.75 6.27
CA SER A 953 -9.85 55.30 6.97
C SER A 953 -10.59 56.25 6.05
N ASP A 954 -11.49 55.67 5.24
CA ASP A 954 -12.74 56.23 4.71
C ASP A 954 -13.15 55.49 3.43
N LEU A 955 -14.19 54.65 3.54
CA LEU A 955 -15.38 54.66 2.68
C LEU A 955 -16.22 53.41 2.98
N ASP A 956 -17.34 53.66 3.65
CA ASP A 956 -18.42 52.70 3.90
C ASP A 956 -19.44 52.72 2.72
N GLU A 957 -20.47 51.88 2.83
CA GLU A 957 -21.71 51.84 2.01
C GLU A 957 -21.74 51.01 0.69
N THR A 958 -22.41 49.86 0.81
CA THR A 958 -23.33 49.21 -0.17
C THR A 958 -22.76 48.46 -1.39
N PHE A 959 -22.57 47.13 -1.29
CA PHE A 959 -23.64 46.12 -1.41
C PHE A 959 -23.18 44.70 -1.05
#